data_AF-G2R5B5-F1
#
_entry.id   AF-G2R5B5-F1
#
_cell.length_a   1.000
_cell.length_b   1.000
_cell.length_c   1.000
_cell.angle_alpha   90.00
_cell.angle_beta   90.00
_cell.angle_gamma   90.00
#
_symmetry.space_group_name_H-M   'P 1'
#
loop_
_entity.id
_entity.type
_entity.pdbx_description
1 polymer ?
#
loop_
_entity_poly.entity_id
_entity_poly.type
_entity_poly.pdbx_seq_one_letter_code
_entity_poly.pdbx_strand_id
1 'polypeptide(L)'
;MNKLANMRHWPERMSPANFSMSRANVGMQAAINPRRDIAAQGPPPIAVPPIPDGPIHYSFNVPFASDLAGPNTEDILHATTDAVLRWTHPEEAPDDVPVYELPVHAANLAQLRQLCRDITSNPLPIEAHVISTTPKNARGQVTTVCLSGAPDVVYQTRETILNHTPLSLRCTTVVVDGHLVANLSEGVLKKSVTDFLDETSVACGVDIFLLGPKLSPPVGSLNGEVELPRDQRWRVAIYGDYLSSEHAKTRVLIHIDRLLGRVVDAVMFDHSMHQLLCGRNRKNIKLIESMTNTAIYFPPPFSACYRYCPPNAQRRDPSRVLITGETPQAIEQAKFRIHELLSRIRLFAKDVPIPPAKIDSILLSRMDKVRKIIEANGAFIMFPPLGSRKGMVRVQAVENLHVERSLRELMALVGQFYTASWMVAQLDPRQPSNQEIRTMLGDICANSDADVSFDRQTFSITGSDEAVKDALLVIAQIKFAVQTPYQIRARIELANEHKEFVSGKKNGKINKIMGQSSVQIMFDNFGEYNFNIEVISTSFDSLKQGLTMVEQEMPASISFHVPDQYHKRIIGIGGQHIQRIMKKHSVFVKFSNAMDRGGLGREDDDSRVDNVICRTPARNAQNLELVKSEILEMVDRADSEFTSQVVSVDRLYHRQLLARLPEIEELERTWNCKIIFPSTEQASDEVTVTGPQWLVPKCIDEFLGMVPDKHEVVLERSTALIKHLESPEFVQTIVPKLKNQYEVELTVHEKPEERTEDGSPATVTLLWTFTRNNTGGLRDAMEFLDTEFATAGVEPVVIKGAIPRPKSDTFEESLPFFDSKLLQHAPPPVTTDSPTRSSFGEEVARERSLLACLRKPGSMSSISSFLDRRKNSSQSAANFFKGSSNVSKSSLISIESTRSFNADRNPWNDSGVNLPDEDHNPWSSGHVYGNGMDKLTVPQPGDVTPRHHPRQSADSGRPSTSHSTSSGYPGPHPGPFR
;
A
#
# COMPACT_ATOMS: atom_id res chain seq x y z
N MET A 1 -9.30 20.18 -79.99
CA MET A 1 -10.46 20.27 -79.07
C MET A 1 -10.70 18.88 -78.49
N ASN A 2 -10.74 18.59 -77.19
CA ASN A 2 -10.61 19.42 -75.99
C ASN A 2 -10.30 18.52 -74.75
N LYS A 3 -9.35 18.99 -73.91
CA LYS A 3 -9.18 18.98 -72.42
C LYS A 3 -9.41 17.67 -71.63
N LEU A 4 -8.51 17.08 -70.81
CA LEU A 4 -7.46 17.48 -69.82
C LEU A 4 -7.94 18.08 -68.47
N ALA A 5 -7.65 17.33 -67.37
CA ALA A 5 -7.23 17.69 -65.98
C ALA A 5 -7.81 16.67 -64.97
N ASN A 6 -7.17 16.14 -63.92
CA ASN A 6 -5.81 16.16 -63.37
C ASN A 6 -5.72 14.99 -62.36
N MET A 7 -4.55 14.35 -62.24
CA MET A 7 -4.30 13.21 -61.35
C MET A 7 -2.82 13.24 -60.88
N ARG A 8 -2.56 12.73 -59.65
CA ARG A 8 -1.24 12.29 -59.07
C ARG A 8 -0.31 13.38 -58.52
N HIS A 9 0.66 13.13 -57.65
CA HIS A 9 0.97 12.21 -56.53
C HIS A 9 2.21 12.83 -55.82
N TRP A 10 2.38 12.54 -54.54
CA TRP A 10 3.55 12.82 -53.69
C TRP A 10 4.79 11.98 -54.07
N PRO A 11 6.03 12.42 -53.74
CA PRO A 11 7.11 11.47 -53.48
C PRO A 11 7.96 11.77 -52.23
N GLU A 12 8.38 10.70 -51.54
CA GLU A 12 9.48 10.63 -50.56
C GLU A 12 10.84 10.38 -51.24
N ARG A 13 11.96 10.85 -50.63
CA ARG A 13 13.17 10.03 -50.30
C ARG A 13 14.31 10.82 -49.60
N MET A 14 14.77 10.24 -48.48
CA MET A 14 16.14 9.97 -47.96
C MET A 14 17.24 11.05 -47.70
N SER A 15 17.88 10.87 -46.53
CA SER A 15 19.04 11.45 -45.78
C SER A 15 20.41 11.52 -46.54
N PRO A 16 21.59 12.05 -46.01
CA PRO A 16 22.12 12.01 -44.62
C PRO A 16 23.03 13.16 -44.07
N ALA A 17 23.28 13.08 -42.74
CA ALA A 17 24.39 13.56 -41.86
C ALA A 17 25.34 14.72 -42.24
N ASN A 18 25.53 15.71 -41.32
CA ASN A 18 26.83 16.05 -40.67
C ASN A 18 26.82 17.32 -39.78
N PHE A 19 27.43 17.17 -38.59
CA PHE A 19 28.32 18.06 -37.82
C PHE A 19 28.28 19.61 -37.90
N SER A 20 28.24 20.22 -36.70
CA SER A 20 29.22 21.19 -36.16
C SER A 20 29.05 22.71 -36.35
N MET A 21 29.04 23.38 -35.18
CA MET A 21 29.66 24.65 -34.78
C MET A 21 29.25 26.00 -35.41
N SER A 22 28.75 26.86 -34.54
CA SER A 22 29.35 28.14 -34.11
C SER A 22 30.10 28.99 -35.16
N ARG A 23 29.56 30.16 -35.52
CA ARG A 23 30.22 31.46 -35.27
C ARG A 23 29.39 32.67 -35.74
N ALA A 24 29.56 33.74 -34.96
CA ALA A 24 29.16 35.11 -35.21
C ALA A 24 29.95 35.77 -36.36
N ASN A 25 29.33 36.77 -37.02
CA ASN A 25 29.87 38.13 -37.23
C ASN A 25 28.89 38.98 -38.07
N VAL A 26 28.47 40.15 -37.58
CA VAL A 26 28.99 41.51 -37.91
C VAL A 26 28.43 42.09 -39.21
N GLY A 27 27.55 43.08 -39.03
CA GLY A 27 27.67 44.45 -39.56
C GLY A 27 27.58 44.69 -41.07
N MET A 28 26.54 45.42 -41.51
CA MET A 28 26.70 46.46 -42.52
C MET A 28 25.60 47.54 -42.45
N GLN A 29 26.04 48.79 -42.62
CA GLN A 29 25.36 50.08 -42.56
C GLN A 29 24.40 50.31 -43.76
N ALA A 30 23.19 50.82 -43.52
CA ALA A 30 22.73 52.21 -43.70
C ALA A 30 22.32 52.63 -45.13
N ALA A 31 21.05 53.02 -45.28
CA ALA A 31 20.57 53.92 -46.33
C ALA A 31 19.46 54.82 -45.76
N ILE A 32 19.58 56.11 -46.07
CA ILE A 32 18.89 57.29 -45.53
C ILE A 32 17.69 57.66 -46.42
N ASN A 33 16.53 58.03 -45.83
CA ASN A 33 15.71 59.20 -46.25
C ASN A 33 14.44 59.43 -45.36
N PRO A 34 13.77 60.61 -45.38
CA PRO A 34 13.78 61.49 -44.21
C PRO A 34 12.39 61.84 -43.60
N ARG A 35 12.47 62.33 -42.35
CA ARG A 35 11.60 63.30 -41.63
C ARG A 35 10.08 63.29 -41.86
N ARG A 36 9.35 62.98 -40.77
CA ARG A 36 8.12 63.68 -40.35
C ARG A 36 8.18 63.99 -38.85
N ASP A 37 7.60 65.12 -38.50
CA ASP A 37 7.85 65.91 -37.29
C ASP A 37 7.45 65.27 -35.95
N ILE A 38 8.23 65.70 -34.96
CA ILE A 38 8.23 65.36 -33.55
C ILE A 38 7.15 66.16 -32.81
N ALA A 39 6.28 65.47 -32.08
CA ALA A 39 5.65 66.01 -30.87
C ALA A 39 6.44 65.50 -29.66
N ALA A 40 6.81 66.40 -28.76
CA ALA A 40 7.70 66.15 -27.62
C ALA A 40 7.18 65.06 -26.68
N GLN A 41 7.94 63.97 -26.54
CA GLN A 41 7.81 63.03 -25.42
C GLN A 41 8.71 63.52 -24.28
N GLY A 42 8.14 63.60 -23.07
CA GLY A 42 8.87 63.89 -21.83
C GLY A 42 9.95 62.86 -21.53
N PRO A 43 10.80 63.12 -20.51
CA PRO A 43 11.92 62.24 -20.19
C PRO A 43 11.42 60.81 -19.88
N PRO A 44 12.19 59.76 -20.24
CA PRO A 44 11.82 58.39 -19.94
C PRO A 44 11.65 58.24 -18.42
N PRO A 45 10.66 57.45 -17.94
CA PRO A 45 10.54 57.21 -16.52
C PRO A 45 11.84 56.58 -16.04
N ILE A 46 12.46 57.25 -15.07
CA ILE A 46 13.58 56.72 -14.31
C ILE A 46 13.13 55.34 -13.81
N ALA A 47 13.87 54.30 -14.18
CA ALA A 47 13.64 52.96 -13.67
C ALA A 47 13.64 53.04 -12.15
N VAL A 48 12.50 52.72 -11.54
CA VAL A 48 12.37 52.61 -10.10
C VAL A 48 13.45 51.60 -9.65
N PRO A 49 14.35 51.96 -8.72
CA PRO A 49 15.32 51.00 -8.20
C PRO A 49 14.55 49.78 -7.66
N PRO A 50 15.05 48.54 -7.83
CA PRO A 50 14.38 47.38 -7.26
C PRO A 50 14.23 47.63 -5.76
N ILE A 51 12.98 47.64 -5.30
CA ILE A 51 12.66 47.72 -3.88
C ILE A 51 13.37 46.52 -3.23
N PRO A 52 14.24 46.72 -2.22
CA PRO A 52 14.89 45.61 -1.57
C PRO A 52 13.82 44.63 -1.05
N ASP A 53 13.96 43.35 -1.37
CA ASP A 53 13.04 42.31 -0.90
C ASP A 53 12.95 42.36 0.63
N GLY A 54 11.75 42.62 1.14
CA GLY A 54 11.47 42.58 2.57
C GLY A 54 11.64 41.16 3.13
N PRO A 55 11.66 41.00 4.46
CA PRO A 55 11.74 39.68 5.08
C PRO A 55 10.50 38.85 4.76
N ILE A 56 10.71 37.60 4.35
CA ILE A 56 9.65 36.59 4.25
C ILE A 56 9.56 35.83 5.56
N HIS A 57 8.33 35.51 5.99
CA HIS A 57 8.07 34.55 7.05
C HIS A 57 7.64 33.24 6.42
N TYR A 58 8.22 32.11 6.85
CA TYR A 58 7.97 30.80 6.24
C TYR A 58 7.85 29.74 7.33
N SER A 59 6.78 28.96 7.30
CA SER A 59 6.50 27.88 8.25
C SER A 59 6.24 26.56 7.53
N PHE A 60 6.83 25.49 8.07
CA PHE A 60 6.67 24.12 7.57
C PHE A 60 6.73 23.11 8.71
N ASN A 61 6.03 21.99 8.56
CA ASN A 61 6.05 20.89 9.53
C ASN A 61 7.25 19.97 9.25
N VAL A 62 7.92 19.53 10.33
CA VAL A 62 9.01 18.56 10.27
C VAL A 62 8.44 17.17 10.56
N PRO A 63 8.46 16.23 9.61
CA PRO A 63 7.88 14.90 9.80
C PRO A 63 8.82 14.04 10.65
N PHE A 64 8.68 14.06 11.97
CA PHE A 64 9.47 13.21 12.86
C PHE A 64 8.96 11.76 12.98
N ALA A 65 7.67 11.52 12.66
CA ALA A 65 6.95 10.30 13.05
C ALA A 65 6.89 10.10 14.57
N SER A 66 6.43 11.13 15.29
CA SER A 66 6.33 11.17 16.76
C SER A 66 5.38 10.13 17.37
N ASP A 67 4.63 9.42 16.53
CA ASP A 67 3.72 8.34 16.89
C ASP A 67 4.36 6.95 16.79
N LEU A 68 5.63 6.85 16.34
CA LEU A 68 6.36 5.59 16.29
C LEU A 68 6.73 5.09 17.70
N ALA A 69 6.10 3.99 18.11
CA ALA A 69 6.36 3.34 19.39
C ALA A 69 7.55 2.35 19.33
N GLY A 70 8.20 2.15 20.47
CA GLY A 70 9.21 1.10 20.64
C GLY A 70 8.62 -0.31 20.69
N PRO A 71 9.47 -1.34 20.73
CA PRO A 71 9.02 -2.73 20.87
C PRO A 71 8.48 -2.99 22.29
N ASN A 72 7.66 -4.03 22.43
CA ASN A 72 7.25 -4.52 23.75
C ASN A 72 8.48 -5.01 24.52
N THR A 73 8.65 -4.57 25.76
CA THR A 73 9.79 -4.91 26.61
C THR A 73 9.90 -6.41 26.88
N GLU A 74 8.76 -7.11 26.99
CA GLU A 74 8.69 -8.56 27.22
C GLU A 74 9.23 -9.38 26.04
N ASP A 75 9.18 -8.83 24.83
CA ASP A 75 9.65 -9.51 23.63
C ASP A 75 11.17 -9.33 23.42
N ILE A 76 11.83 -8.42 24.15
CA ILE A 76 13.23 -8.05 23.92
C ILE A 76 14.18 -9.14 24.44
N LEU A 77 14.96 -9.72 23.53
CA LEU A 77 16.02 -10.68 23.86
C LEU A 77 17.42 -10.04 23.84
N HIS A 78 17.65 -9.10 22.92
CA HIS A 78 18.84 -8.26 22.86
C HIS A 78 18.46 -6.87 22.37
N ALA A 79 19.15 -5.86 22.88
CA ALA A 79 19.00 -4.49 22.42
C ALA A 79 20.39 -3.84 22.35
N THR A 80 20.61 -3.03 21.32
CA THR A 80 21.85 -2.29 21.15
C THR A 80 22.00 -1.22 22.24
N THR A 81 23.23 -0.72 22.44
CA THR A 81 23.58 0.18 23.56
C THR A 81 22.58 1.33 23.74
N ASP A 82 22.00 1.45 24.94
CA ASP A 82 21.00 2.45 25.33
C ASP A 82 19.70 2.49 24.50
N ALA A 83 19.46 1.50 23.62
CA ALA A 83 18.28 1.48 22.75
C ALA A 83 16.98 1.31 23.54
N VAL A 84 16.96 0.46 24.57
CA VAL A 84 15.80 0.29 25.47
C VAL A 84 15.44 1.64 26.10
N LEU A 85 16.44 2.33 26.69
CA LEU A 85 16.24 3.64 27.30
C LEU A 85 15.69 4.70 26.34
N ARG A 86 15.98 4.58 25.04
CA ARG A 86 15.48 5.51 24.01
C ARG A 86 14.06 5.24 23.57
N TRP A 87 13.66 3.96 23.53
CA TRP A 87 12.43 3.49 22.89
C TRP A 87 11.37 2.96 23.86
N THR A 88 11.65 2.92 25.17
CA THR A 88 10.68 2.52 26.19
C THR A 88 10.53 3.60 27.25
N HIS A 89 9.34 3.68 27.85
CA HIS A 89 9.16 4.50 29.04
C HIS A 89 9.79 3.82 30.27
N PRO A 90 10.24 4.58 31.28
CA PRO A 90 10.64 4.02 32.57
C PRO A 90 9.50 3.20 33.19
N GLU A 91 9.81 2.15 33.95
CA GLU A 91 8.80 1.30 34.63
C GLU A 91 7.90 2.09 35.60
N GLU A 92 8.36 3.24 36.09
CA GLU A 92 7.62 4.12 37.00
C GLU A 92 6.66 5.08 36.27
N ALA A 93 6.70 5.11 34.93
CA ALA A 93 5.87 6.02 34.14
C ALA A 93 4.42 5.51 34.07
N PRO A 94 3.41 6.40 34.13
CA PRO A 94 2.01 6.01 33.97
C PRO A 94 1.74 5.29 32.64
N ASP A 95 0.80 4.34 32.63
CA ASP A 95 0.43 3.59 31.40
C ASP A 95 -0.07 4.48 30.25
N ASP A 96 -0.53 5.70 30.55
CA ASP A 96 -1.10 6.66 29.58
C ASP A 96 -0.07 7.66 29.01
N VAL A 97 1.24 7.43 29.16
CA VAL A 97 2.26 8.36 28.64
C VAL A 97 2.24 8.35 27.10
N PRO A 98 2.14 9.53 26.45
CA PRO A 98 2.13 9.59 25.00
C PRO A 98 3.45 9.18 24.37
N VAL A 99 3.38 8.47 23.23
CA VAL A 99 4.55 7.99 22.47
C VAL A 99 5.54 9.12 22.13
N TYR A 100 5.06 10.33 21.83
CA TYR A 100 5.94 11.45 21.47
C TYR A 100 6.82 11.96 22.64
N GLU A 101 6.56 11.50 23.86
CA GLU A 101 7.38 11.79 25.05
C GLU A 101 8.53 10.77 25.22
N LEU A 102 8.61 9.73 24.39
CA LEU A 102 9.75 8.81 24.40
C LEU A 102 11.06 9.58 24.25
N PRO A 103 12.14 9.16 24.95
CA PRO A 103 13.40 9.91 24.95
C PRO A 103 13.98 10.15 23.56
N VAL A 104 13.80 9.23 22.61
CA VAL A 104 14.22 9.43 21.21
C VAL A 104 13.50 10.62 20.54
N HIS A 105 12.19 10.75 20.70
CA HIS A 105 11.40 11.82 20.10
C HIS A 105 11.69 13.16 20.79
N ALA A 106 11.78 13.14 22.13
CA ALA A 106 12.18 14.31 22.92
C ALA A 106 13.59 14.81 22.55
N ALA A 107 14.55 13.89 22.34
CA ALA A 107 15.91 14.22 21.92
C ALA A 107 15.94 14.84 20.52
N ASN A 108 15.22 14.28 19.55
CA ASN A 108 15.14 14.84 18.19
C ASN A 108 14.55 16.25 18.19
N LEU A 109 13.49 16.47 18.96
CA LEU A 109 12.90 17.80 19.13
C LEU A 109 13.87 18.78 19.81
N ALA A 110 14.59 18.33 20.85
CA ALA A 110 15.58 19.15 21.53
C ALA A 110 16.75 19.52 20.62
N GLN A 111 17.23 18.59 19.78
CA GLN A 111 18.26 18.83 18.78
C GLN A 111 17.80 19.83 17.72
N LEU A 112 16.58 19.70 17.20
CA LEU A 112 16.03 20.67 16.25
C LEU A 112 15.90 22.06 16.88
N ARG A 113 15.43 22.15 18.14
CA ARG A 113 15.39 23.41 18.89
C ARG A 113 16.77 24.02 19.07
N GLN A 114 17.79 23.20 19.34
CA GLN A 114 19.18 23.67 19.44
C GLN A 114 19.69 24.17 18.09
N LEU A 115 19.49 23.42 17.01
CA LEU A 115 19.87 23.82 15.66
C LEU A 115 19.25 25.18 15.27
N CYS A 116 17.96 25.38 15.53
CA CYS A 116 17.29 26.65 15.25
C CYS A 116 17.81 27.80 16.12
N ARG A 117 18.16 27.55 17.40
CA ARG A 117 18.83 28.55 18.26
C ARG A 117 20.20 28.93 17.70
N ASP A 118 20.99 27.96 17.29
CA ASP A 118 22.33 28.19 16.73
C ASP A 118 22.26 28.99 15.43
N ILE A 119 21.31 28.67 14.55
CA ILE A 119 21.02 29.43 13.32
C ILE A 119 20.65 30.88 13.64
N THR A 120 19.77 31.10 14.62
CA THR A 120 19.34 32.46 15.02
C THR A 120 20.48 33.25 15.67
N SER A 121 21.42 32.58 16.34
CA SER A 121 22.59 33.22 16.95
C SER A 121 23.73 33.52 15.96
N ASN A 122 23.67 32.95 14.75
CA ASN A 122 24.65 33.15 13.69
C ASN A 122 24.57 34.60 13.16
N PRO A 123 25.66 35.23 12.68
CA PRO A 123 25.65 36.57 12.07
C PRO A 123 24.74 36.75 10.83
N LEU A 124 24.13 35.67 10.30
CA LEU A 124 23.18 35.78 9.21
C LEU A 124 21.86 36.43 9.68
N PRO A 125 21.23 37.31 8.87
CA PRO A 125 19.99 38.00 9.24
C PRO A 125 18.76 37.07 9.10
N ILE A 126 18.69 36.04 9.94
CA ILE A 126 17.60 35.07 9.97
C ILE A 126 17.20 34.68 11.40
N GLU A 127 15.90 34.61 11.64
CA GLU A 127 15.31 34.05 12.86
C GLU A 127 14.72 32.67 12.56
N ALA A 128 15.00 31.69 13.40
CA ALA A 128 14.47 30.34 13.31
C ALA A 128 13.89 29.88 14.66
N HIS A 129 12.61 29.50 14.66
CA HIS A 129 11.90 29.08 15.86
C HIS A 129 11.20 27.74 15.64
N VAL A 130 11.07 26.95 16.71
CA VAL A 130 10.37 25.66 16.69
C VAL A 130 9.16 25.77 17.58
N ILE A 131 8.00 25.40 17.06
CA ILE A 131 6.72 25.34 17.76
C ILE A 131 6.27 23.88 17.77
N SER A 132 5.79 23.42 18.92
CA SER A 132 5.24 22.07 19.08
C SER A 132 3.80 22.19 19.53
N THR A 133 2.88 21.56 18.81
CA THR A 133 1.44 21.57 19.13
C THR A 133 0.88 20.15 19.03
N THR A 134 -0.25 19.92 19.68
CA THR A 134 -1.01 18.67 19.58
C THR A 134 -2.37 19.01 18.97
N PRO A 135 -2.48 19.07 17.63
CA PRO A 135 -3.73 19.40 16.96
C PRO A 135 -4.81 18.38 17.32
N LYS A 136 -6.07 18.83 17.41
CA LYS A 136 -7.21 17.95 17.75
C LYS A 136 -7.41 16.80 16.74
N ASN A 137 -6.98 17.01 15.50
CA ASN A 137 -7.18 16.08 14.40
C ASN A 137 -5.93 15.23 14.09
N ALA A 138 -4.79 15.47 14.76
CA ALA A 138 -3.54 14.75 14.52
C ALA A 138 -3.28 13.75 15.65
N ARG A 139 -2.88 12.52 15.28
CA ARG A 139 -2.38 11.54 16.25
C ARG A 139 -0.91 11.82 16.53
N GLY A 140 -0.64 12.61 17.56
CA GLY A 140 0.71 12.92 18.02
C GLY A 140 1.03 14.41 18.04
N GLN A 141 2.29 14.72 18.34
CA GLN A 141 2.78 16.08 18.41
C GLN A 141 3.28 16.53 17.05
N VAL A 142 2.71 17.61 16.52
CA VAL A 142 3.20 18.25 15.30
C VAL A 142 4.29 19.25 15.68
N THR A 143 5.42 19.16 14.98
CA THR A 143 6.54 20.09 15.16
C THR A 143 6.68 20.97 13.92
N THR A 144 6.53 22.27 14.12
CA THR A 144 6.56 23.29 13.07
C THR A 144 7.79 24.17 13.24
N VAL A 145 8.53 24.40 12.16
CA VAL A 145 9.64 25.36 12.11
C VAL A 145 9.14 26.63 11.46
N CYS A 146 9.37 27.77 12.11
CA CYS A 146 9.05 29.11 11.61
C CYS A 146 10.35 29.89 11.36
N LEU A 147 10.56 30.31 10.12
CA LEU A 147 11.72 31.06 9.66
C LEU A 147 11.32 32.50 9.31
N SER A 148 12.18 33.47 9.56
CA SER A 148 12.00 34.86 9.14
C SER A 148 13.33 35.47 8.71
N GLY A 149 13.39 36.04 7.51
CA GLY A 149 14.61 36.64 6.97
C GLY A 149 14.51 36.91 5.48
N ALA A 150 15.63 37.22 4.83
CA ALA A 150 15.67 37.37 3.38
C ALA A 150 15.28 36.05 2.66
N PRO A 151 14.56 36.09 1.53
CA PRO A 151 14.04 34.88 0.89
C PRO A 151 15.07 33.79 0.61
N ASP A 152 16.21 34.15 0.02
CA ASP A 152 17.26 33.17 -0.31
C ASP A 152 17.84 32.51 0.95
N VAL A 153 18.01 33.28 2.03
CA VAL A 153 18.53 32.76 3.31
C VAL A 153 17.50 31.84 3.95
N VAL A 154 16.22 32.21 3.95
CA VAL A 154 15.14 31.37 4.49
C VAL A 154 15.07 30.01 3.78
N TYR A 155 15.15 30.00 2.44
CA TYR A 155 15.12 28.75 1.69
C TYR A 155 16.38 27.90 1.91
N GLN A 156 17.57 28.50 1.96
CA GLN A 156 18.82 27.80 2.29
C GLN A 156 18.78 27.21 3.71
N THR A 157 18.21 27.95 4.67
CA THR A 157 18.04 27.47 6.04
C THR A 157 17.03 26.33 6.12
N ARG A 158 15.92 26.38 5.37
CA ARG A 158 15.00 25.25 5.25
C ARG A 158 15.69 24.01 4.68
N GLU A 159 16.47 24.16 3.61
CA GLU A 159 17.28 23.07 3.05
C GLU A 159 18.20 22.47 4.11
N THR A 160 18.89 23.33 4.88
CA THR A 160 19.79 22.91 5.96
C THR A 160 19.02 22.13 7.04
N ILE A 161 17.91 22.64 7.54
CA ILE A 161 17.12 21.99 8.59
C ILE A 161 16.62 20.61 8.13
N LEU A 162 16.04 20.51 6.94
CA LEU A 162 15.53 19.24 6.41
C LEU A 162 16.64 18.20 6.18
N ASN A 163 17.85 18.65 5.85
CA ASN A 163 18.99 17.75 5.59
C ASN A 163 19.86 17.46 6.83
N HIS A 164 19.62 18.13 7.96
CA HIS A 164 20.31 17.90 9.23
C HIS A 164 19.43 17.28 10.32
N THR A 165 18.16 17.00 9.99
CA THR A 165 17.18 16.43 10.92
C THR A 165 16.81 15.00 10.50
N PRO A 166 16.65 14.04 11.44
CA PRO A 166 16.16 12.70 11.13
C PRO A 166 14.67 12.76 10.74
N LEU A 167 14.41 12.77 9.44
CA LEU A 167 13.04 12.79 8.91
C LEU A 167 12.46 11.38 8.83
N SER A 168 11.16 11.28 9.11
CA SER A 168 10.31 10.11 8.94
C SER A 168 10.93 8.85 9.55
N LEU A 169 11.17 8.89 10.87
CA LEU A 169 11.62 7.71 11.61
C LEU A 169 10.67 6.54 11.36
N ARG A 170 11.23 5.33 11.29
CA ARG A 170 10.47 4.11 11.06
C ARG A 170 11.13 2.92 11.74
N CYS A 171 10.31 1.90 11.99
CA CYS A 171 10.76 0.56 12.34
C CYS A 171 10.71 -0.32 11.08
N THR A 172 11.78 -1.06 10.82
CA THR A 172 11.80 -2.11 9.78
C THR A 172 12.18 -3.43 10.41
N THR A 173 11.46 -4.49 10.07
CA THR A 173 11.60 -5.79 10.72
C THR A 173 12.16 -6.81 9.74
N VAL A 174 13.09 -7.64 10.21
CA VAL A 174 13.62 -8.79 9.47
C VAL A 174 13.31 -10.05 10.26
N VAL A 175 12.52 -10.95 9.69
CA VAL A 175 12.29 -12.28 10.25
C VAL A 175 13.58 -13.10 10.19
N VAL A 176 13.88 -13.81 11.27
CA VAL A 176 15.06 -14.67 11.41
C VAL A 176 14.71 -15.97 12.12
N ASP A 177 15.41 -17.04 11.76
CA ASP A 177 15.32 -18.32 12.47
C ASP A 177 16.07 -18.23 13.82
N GLY A 178 15.40 -18.67 14.90
CA GLY A 178 15.97 -18.74 16.25
C GLY A 178 17.28 -19.53 16.32
N HIS A 179 17.44 -20.61 15.53
CA HIS A 179 18.67 -21.40 15.49
C HIS A 179 19.86 -20.65 14.90
N LEU A 180 19.64 -19.61 14.10
CA LEU A 180 20.72 -18.79 13.56
C LEU A 180 21.26 -17.84 14.62
N VAL A 181 20.40 -17.33 15.51
CA VAL A 181 20.71 -16.27 16.46
C VAL A 181 20.96 -16.75 17.89
N ALA A 182 20.47 -17.93 18.26
CA ALA A 182 20.56 -18.49 19.61
C ALA A 182 20.95 -19.97 19.61
N ASN A 183 21.64 -20.40 20.67
CA ASN A 183 21.78 -21.80 21.02
C ASN A 183 20.53 -22.21 21.81
N LEU A 184 19.50 -22.68 21.10
CA LEU A 184 18.20 -22.97 21.73
C LEU A 184 18.24 -24.05 22.81
N SER A 185 19.24 -24.94 22.80
CA SER A 185 19.47 -25.95 23.84
C SER A 185 19.98 -25.33 25.15
N GLU A 186 20.77 -24.26 25.07
CA GLU A 186 21.36 -23.57 26.21
C GLU A 186 20.52 -22.36 26.65
N GLY A 187 19.59 -21.91 25.80
CA GLY A 187 18.83 -20.68 26.01
C GLY A 187 19.66 -19.41 25.90
N VAL A 188 20.85 -19.47 25.28
CA VAL A 188 21.80 -18.35 25.20
C VAL A 188 21.90 -17.81 23.77
N LEU A 189 21.90 -16.49 23.62
CA LEU A 189 22.15 -15.83 22.34
C LEU A 189 23.60 -16.01 21.88
N LYS A 190 23.80 -16.20 20.58
CA LYS A 190 25.16 -16.31 20.03
C LYS A 190 25.85 -14.94 20.08
N LYS A 191 26.94 -14.86 20.83
CA LYS A 191 27.71 -13.62 20.99
C LYS A 191 28.16 -12.99 19.66
N SER A 192 28.55 -13.80 18.69
CA SER A 192 28.93 -13.31 17.35
C SER A 192 27.80 -12.56 16.65
N VAL A 193 26.54 -12.89 16.94
CA VAL A 193 25.36 -12.24 16.35
C VAL A 193 25.06 -10.95 17.11
N THR A 194 25.06 -10.97 18.44
CA THR A 194 24.84 -9.75 19.25
C THR A 194 25.92 -8.70 18.99
N ASP A 195 27.19 -9.11 18.96
CA ASP A 195 28.32 -8.22 18.65
C ASP A 195 28.18 -7.61 17.24
N PHE A 196 27.68 -8.38 16.26
CA PHE A 196 27.42 -7.89 14.91
C PHE A 196 26.26 -6.89 14.84
N LEU A 197 25.19 -7.12 15.62
CA LEU A 197 24.06 -6.18 15.71
C LEU A 197 24.53 -4.85 16.33
N ASP A 198 25.36 -4.90 17.37
CA ASP A 198 25.94 -3.72 18.00
C ASP A 198 26.88 -2.96 17.05
N GLU A 199 27.76 -3.66 16.32
CA GLU A 199 28.61 -3.04 15.28
C GLU A 199 27.76 -2.39 14.18
N THR A 200 26.68 -3.05 13.77
CA THR A 200 25.78 -2.54 12.72
C THR A 200 25.00 -1.31 13.20
N SER A 201 24.56 -1.30 14.45
CA SER A 201 23.92 -0.13 15.08
C SER A 201 24.85 1.08 15.09
N VAL A 202 26.11 0.91 15.52
CA VAL A 202 27.10 1.99 15.52
C VAL A 202 27.44 2.45 14.10
N ALA A 203 27.67 1.51 13.18
CA ALA A 203 28.05 1.83 11.80
C ALA A 203 26.94 2.56 11.02
N CYS A 204 25.67 2.26 11.31
CA CYS A 204 24.53 2.86 10.60
C CYS A 204 23.84 3.97 11.40
N GLY A 205 24.10 4.13 12.70
CA GLY A 205 23.42 5.09 13.56
C GLY A 205 21.95 4.75 13.78
N VAL A 206 21.64 3.47 14.00
CA VAL A 206 20.27 2.96 14.20
C VAL A 206 20.17 2.21 15.53
N ASP A 207 18.95 2.04 16.03
CA ASP A 207 18.66 1.19 17.18
C ASP A 207 18.16 -0.18 16.71
N ILE A 208 18.73 -1.27 17.23
CA ILE A 208 18.37 -2.63 16.82
C ILE A 208 17.95 -3.44 18.03
N PHE A 209 16.84 -4.16 17.87
CA PHE A 209 16.31 -5.09 18.85
C PHE A 209 16.20 -6.48 18.22
N LEU A 210 16.72 -7.49 18.91
CA LEU A 210 16.38 -8.88 18.65
C LEU A 210 15.18 -9.24 19.53
N LEU A 211 14.07 -9.55 18.88
CA LEU A 211 12.80 -9.85 19.52
C LEU A 211 12.50 -11.35 19.41
N GLY A 212 11.99 -11.91 20.49
CA GLY A 212 11.49 -13.27 20.52
C GLY A 212 10.15 -13.45 19.78
N PRO A 213 9.67 -14.70 19.72
CA PRO A 213 8.29 -15.03 19.38
C PRO A 213 7.28 -14.15 20.11
N LYS A 214 6.19 -13.71 19.45
CA LYS A 214 5.11 -13.02 20.19
C LYS A 214 4.49 -14.02 21.16
N LEU A 215 4.56 -13.73 22.45
CA LEU A 215 3.75 -14.41 23.46
C LEU A 215 2.34 -13.79 23.44
N SER A 216 1.55 -14.09 22.41
CA SER A 216 0.13 -13.67 22.43
C SER A 216 -0.58 -14.44 23.55
N PRO A 217 -1.17 -13.78 24.57
CA PRO A 217 -2.03 -14.48 25.50
C PRO A 217 -3.25 -15.04 24.74
N PRO A 218 -3.80 -16.19 25.14
CA PRO A 218 -5.02 -16.71 24.55
C PRO A 218 -6.18 -15.78 24.94
N VAL A 219 -6.46 -14.78 24.11
CA VAL A 219 -7.71 -14.02 24.21
C VAL A 219 -8.80 -14.96 23.73
N GLY A 220 -9.65 -15.42 24.66
CA GLY A 220 -10.80 -16.27 24.37
C GLY A 220 -11.76 -15.58 23.40
N SER A 221 -11.63 -15.89 22.12
CA SER A 221 -12.61 -15.53 21.09
C SER A 221 -13.74 -16.54 21.11
N LEU A 222 -14.96 -16.06 21.30
CA LEU A 222 -16.21 -16.84 21.43
C LEU A 222 -16.67 -17.53 20.13
N ASN A 223 -15.85 -17.56 19.09
CA ASN A 223 -16.14 -18.25 17.84
C ASN A 223 -14.95 -19.15 17.54
N GLY A 224 -15.19 -20.46 17.38
CA GLY A 224 -14.19 -21.48 17.05
C GLY A 224 -13.58 -21.30 15.64
N GLU A 225 -12.97 -20.14 15.39
CA GLU A 225 -11.98 -19.98 14.34
C GLU A 225 -10.69 -20.67 14.79
N VAL A 226 -10.15 -21.49 13.90
CA VAL A 226 -8.89 -22.23 14.01
C VAL A 226 -7.83 -21.35 14.67
N GLU A 227 -7.23 -21.82 15.76
CA GLU A 227 -6.08 -21.17 16.41
C GLU A 227 -5.07 -20.79 15.32
N LEU A 228 -4.91 -19.48 15.06
CA LEU A 228 -3.85 -19.05 14.17
C LEU A 228 -2.51 -19.53 14.76
N PRO A 229 -1.61 -20.10 13.94
CA PRO A 229 -0.34 -20.59 14.42
C PRO A 229 0.35 -19.50 15.22
N ARG A 230 0.72 -19.80 16.47
CA ARG A 230 1.55 -18.89 17.30
C ARG A 230 2.68 -18.37 16.41
N ASP A 231 2.82 -17.04 16.30
CA ASP A 231 3.91 -16.43 15.53
C ASP A 231 5.22 -16.67 16.29
N GLN A 232 5.77 -17.87 16.11
CA GLN A 232 7.00 -18.36 16.73
C GLN A 232 8.26 -17.75 16.09
N ARG A 233 8.09 -16.74 15.24
CA ARG A 233 9.17 -16.16 14.45
C ARG A 233 9.94 -15.14 15.26
N TRP A 234 11.26 -15.31 15.28
CA TRP A 234 12.17 -14.35 15.85
C TRP A 234 12.33 -13.19 14.86
N ARG A 235 12.58 -11.98 15.38
CA ARG A 235 12.58 -10.77 14.56
C ARG A 235 13.71 -9.85 14.96
N VAL A 236 14.38 -9.27 13.97
CA VAL A 236 15.29 -8.14 14.17
C VAL A 236 14.55 -6.88 13.79
N ALA A 237 14.18 -6.07 14.78
CA ALA A 237 13.52 -4.78 14.60
C ALA A 237 14.58 -3.66 14.56
N ILE A 238 14.54 -2.82 13.53
CA ILE A 238 15.55 -1.78 13.25
C ILE A 238 14.85 -0.43 13.20
N TYR A 239 15.21 0.46 14.11
CA TYR A 239 14.66 1.80 14.27
C TYR A 239 15.65 2.87 13.78
N GLY A 240 15.20 3.76 12.89
CA GLY A 240 16.02 4.86 12.38
C GLY A 240 15.37 5.62 11.22
N ASP A 241 16.13 6.55 10.62
CA ASP A 241 15.71 7.24 9.40
C ASP A 241 15.71 6.29 8.18
N TYR A 242 15.09 6.75 7.08
CA TYR A 242 14.95 5.95 5.86
C TYR A 242 16.26 5.30 5.38
N LEU A 243 17.32 6.08 5.16
CA LEU A 243 18.53 5.54 4.53
C LEU A 243 19.33 4.67 5.49
N SER A 244 19.42 5.08 6.76
CA SER A 244 20.16 4.34 7.79
C SER A 244 19.51 3.00 8.10
N SER A 245 18.17 2.96 8.19
CA SER A 245 17.45 1.70 8.45
C SER A 245 17.51 0.73 7.27
N GLU A 246 17.43 1.20 6.00
CA GLU A 246 17.67 0.32 4.84
C GLU A 246 19.10 -0.23 4.81
N HIS A 247 20.09 0.60 5.21
CA HIS A 247 21.47 0.17 5.25
C HIS A 247 21.68 -0.94 6.28
N ALA A 248 21.20 -0.73 7.51
CA ALA A 248 21.27 -1.73 8.58
C ALA A 248 20.50 -3.00 8.21
N LYS A 249 19.29 -2.88 7.66
CA LYS A 249 18.51 -4.02 7.14
C LYS A 249 19.33 -4.83 6.14
N THR A 250 19.94 -4.18 5.15
CA THR A 250 20.79 -4.87 4.17
C THR A 250 21.94 -5.61 4.88
N ARG A 251 22.62 -4.97 5.84
CA ARG A 251 23.71 -5.62 6.60
C ARG A 251 23.22 -6.86 7.35
N VAL A 252 22.06 -6.79 7.99
CA VAL A 252 21.43 -7.93 8.69
C VAL A 252 21.10 -9.06 7.70
N LEU A 253 20.50 -8.74 6.54
CA LEU A 253 20.18 -9.74 5.51
C LEU A 253 21.45 -10.47 5.01
N ILE A 254 22.52 -9.72 4.74
CA ILE A 254 23.81 -10.26 4.30
C ILE A 254 24.48 -11.10 5.40
N HIS A 255 24.32 -10.71 6.66
CA HIS A 255 24.84 -11.49 7.78
C HIS A 255 24.09 -12.81 7.93
N ILE A 256 22.76 -12.81 7.79
CA ILE A 256 21.95 -14.03 7.78
C ILE A 256 22.41 -14.96 6.64
N ASP A 257 22.71 -14.43 5.46
CA ASP A 257 23.27 -15.21 4.37
C ASP A 257 24.61 -15.86 4.71
N ARG A 258 25.51 -15.13 5.40
CA ARG A 258 26.79 -15.67 5.88
C ARG A 258 26.61 -16.76 6.92
N LEU A 259 25.65 -16.60 7.85
CA LEU A 259 25.31 -17.62 8.84
C LEU A 259 24.78 -18.90 8.17
N LEU A 260 24.12 -18.76 7.01
CA LEU A 260 23.68 -19.87 6.16
C LEU A 260 24.81 -20.43 5.25
N GLY A 261 26.06 -20.01 5.45
CA GLY A 261 27.23 -20.49 4.70
C GLY A 261 27.37 -19.91 3.29
N ARG A 262 26.65 -18.83 2.95
CA ARG A 262 26.69 -18.21 1.62
C ARG A 262 27.89 -17.26 1.51
N VAL A 263 28.44 -17.16 0.31
CA VAL A 263 29.51 -16.22 -0.05
C VAL A 263 28.90 -14.88 -0.44
N VAL A 264 29.62 -13.79 -0.16
CA VAL A 264 29.18 -12.42 -0.44
C VAL A 264 30.24 -11.71 -1.26
N ASP A 265 29.83 -11.04 -2.33
CA ASP A 265 30.66 -10.16 -3.13
C ASP A 265 29.86 -8.91 -3.54
N ALA A 266 30.50 -7.97 -4.23
CA ALA A 266 29.86 -6.75 -4.72
C ALA A 266 30.23 -6.46 -6.18
N VAL A 267 29.37 -5.69 -6.83
CA VAL A 267 29.63 -5.07 -8.13
C VAL A 267 29.31 -3.58 -8.03
N MET A 268 30.07 -2.77 -8.75
CA MET A 268 29.97 -1.31 -8.72
C MET A 268 29.52 -0.80 -10.08
N PHE A 269 28.42 -0.06 -10.14
CA PHE A 269 27.97 0.62 -11.35
C PHE A 269 27.01 1.76 -11.00
N ASP A 270 26.79 2.66 -11.97
CA ASP A 270 26.07 3.91 -11.75
C ASP A 270 24.65 3.69 -11.22
N HIS A 271 24.27 4.51 -10.23
CA HIS A 271 22.99 4.39 -9.51
C HIS A 271 21.79 4.53 -10.43
N SER A 272 21.88 5.38 -11.46
CA SER A 272 20.77 5.59 -12.40
C SER A 272 20.46 4.34 -13.25
N MET A 273 21.41 3.41 -13.37
CA MET A 273 21.26 2.17 -14.14
C MET A 273 20.60 1.04 -13.34
N HIS A 274 20.47 1.18 -12.01
CA HIS A 274 19.99 0.10 -11.14
C HIS A 274 18.57 -0.33 -11.51
N GLN A 275 17.67 0.63 -11.61
CA GLN A 275 16.26 0.36 -11.93
C GLN A 275 16.07 -0.10 -13.38
N LEU A 276 16.88 0.42 -14.30
CA LEU A 276 16.85 0.03 -15.72
C LEU A 276 17.32 -1.42 -15.91
N LEU A 277 18.34 -1.83 -15.14
CA LEU A 277 18.83 -3.20 -15.09
C LEU A 277 17.77 -4.16 -14.53
N CYS A 278 17.06 -3.78 -13.47
CA CYS A 278 15.97 -4.56 -12.90
C CYS A 278 14.90 -4.90 -13.95
N GLY A 279 14.63 -3.96 -14.87
CA GLY A 279 13.57 -4.07 -15.86
C GLY A 279 12.18 -3.89 -15.23
N ARG A 280 11.15 -3.92 -16.09
CA ARG A 280 9.74 -3.82 -15.66
C ARG A 280 9.40 -4.92 -14.66
N ASN A 281 8.76 -4.56 -13.55
CA ASN A 281 8.38 -5.48 -12.47
C ASN A 281 9.55 -6.37 -11.98
N ARG A 282 10.79 -5.87 -12.10
CA ARG A 282 12.03 -6.58 -11.74
C ARG A 282 12.26 -7.90 -12.52
N LYS A 283 11.66 -8.07 -13.71
CA LYS A 283 11.76 -9.32 -14.48
C LYS A 283 13.21 -9.72 -14.83
N ASN A 284 14.01 -8.75 -15.29
CA ASN A 284 15.39 -9.04 -15.72
C ASN A 284 16.26 -9.51 -14.57
N ILE A 285 16.13 -8.86 -13.41
CA ILE A 285 16.93 -9.24 -12.23
C ILE A 285 16.50 -10.58 -11.65
N LYS A 286 15.18 -10.85 -11.58
CA LYS A 286 14.65 -12.15 -11.15
C LYS A 286 15.15 -13.29 -12.04
N LEU A 287 15.27 -13.04 -13.36
CA LEU A 287 15.83 -14.01 -14.28
C LEU A 287 17.32 -14.29 -14.01
N ILE A 288 18.11 -13.25 -13.68
CA ILE A 288 19.52 -13.44 -13.32
C ILE A 288 19.63 -14.22 -12.01
N GLU A 289 18.87 -13.84 -10.98
CA GLU A 289 18.82 -14.55 -9.69
C GLU A 289 18.45 -16.03 -9.88
N SER A 290 17.44 -16.31 -10.72
CA SER A 290 17.02 -17.67 -11.10
C SER A 290 18.14 -18.46 -11.78
N MET A 291 18.75 -17.91 -12.83
CA MET A 291 19.78 -18.61 -13.62
C MET A 291 21.08 -18.87 -12.86
N THR A 292 21.36 -18.07 -11.84
CA THR A 292 22.64 -18.12 -11.11
C THR A 292 22.49 -18.63 -9.67
N ASN A 293 21.27 -18.86 -9.20
CA ASN A 293 20.98 -19.20 -7.80
C ASN A 293 21.66 -18.21 -6.83
N THR A 294 21.56 -16.92 -7.13
CA THR A 294 22.09 -15.81 -6.32
C THR A 294 20.95 -14.91 -5.82
N ALA A 295 21.23 -14.13 -4.78
CA ALA A 295 20.37 -13.05 -4.32
C ALA A 295 21.10 -11.71 -4.48
N ILE A 296 20.44 -10.72 -5.07
CA ILE A 296 21.06 -9.45 -5.45
C ILE A 296 20.38 -8.30 -4.68
N TYR A 297 21.19 -7.51 -3.96
CA TYR A 297 20.75 -6.48 -3.05
C TYR A 297 21.12 -5.09 -3.56
N PHE A 298 20.14 -4.37 -4.09
CA PHE A 298 20.29 -3.00 -4.54
C PHE A 298 20.27 -2.01 -3.38
N PRO A 299 20.94 -0.86 -3.51
CA PRO A 299 20.75 0.26 -2.60
C PRO A 299 19.39 0.94 -2.83
N PRO A 300 18.89 1.75 -1.88
CA PRO A 300 17.63 2.44 -2.03
C PRO A 300 17.62 3.36 -3.27
N PRO A 301 16.55 3.36 -4.09
CA PRO A 301 16.51 4.05 -5.40
C PRO A 301 16.57 5.59 -5.32
N PHE A 302 16.38 6.17 -4.12
CA PHE A 302 16.34 7.62 -3.91
C PHE A 302 17.41 8.09 -2.93
N SER A 303 18.51 7.34 -2.81
CA SER A 303 19.61 7.63 -1.88
C SER A 303 20.21 9.04 -2.07
N ALA A 304 20.17 9.57 -3.29
CA ALA A 304 20.69 10.90 -3.61
C ALA A 304 19.78 12.07 -3.16
N CYS A 305 18.52 11.81 -2.81
CA CYS A 305 17.55 12.86 -2.49
C CYS A 305 17.68 13.38 -1.06
N TYR A 306 18.15 12.55 -0.13
CA TYR A 306 18.26 12.87 1.30
C TYR A 306 19.72 12.97 1.71
N ARG A 307 20.12 14.03 2.43
CA ARG A 307 21.51 14.23 2.89
C ARG A 307 21.76 13.97 4.37
N TYR A 308 20.70 13.80 5.17
CA TYR A 308 20.84 13.49 6.60
C TYR A 308 21.57 12.17 6.84
N CYS A 309 22.60 12.19 7.68
CA CYS A 309 23.27 11.00 8.17
C CYS A 309 23.42 11.14 9.68
N PRO A 310 23.05 10.13 10.48
CA PRO A 310 23.26 10.19 11.92
C PRO A 310 24.73 10.48 12.25
N PRO A 311 25.01 11.20 13.36
CA PRO A 311 26.38 11.47 13.78
C PRO A 311 27.19 10.18 13.92
N ASN A 312 28.41 10.16 13.40
CA ASN A 312 29.33 9.01 13.39
C ASN A 312 28.88 7.78 12.56
N ALA A 313 27.73 7.84 11.89
CA ALA A 313 27.27 6.79 10.99
C ALA A 313 27.90 6.89 9.59
N GLN A 314 27.86 5.77 8.86
CA GLN A 314 28.34 5.66 7.49
C GLN A 314 27.16 5.43 6.54
N ARG A 315 27.17 6.15 5.42
CA ARG A 315 26.20 5.92 4.34
C ARG A 315 26.58 4.72 3.50
N ARG A 316 25.57 3.95 3.10
CA ARG A 316 25.74 2.94 2.05
C ARG A 316 26.12 3.64 0.74
N ASP A 317 27.16 3.16 0.09
CA ASP A 317 27.54 3.61 -1.26
C ASP A 317 26.39 3.31 -2.25
N PRO A 318 25.78 4.34 -2.90
CA PRO A 318 24.68 4.15 -3.84
C PRO A 318 25.05 3.41 -5.13
N SER A 319 26.34 3.26 -5.44
CA SER A 319 26.81 2.52 -6.62
C SER A 319 27.12 1.04 -6.33
N ARG A 320 27.12 0.65 -5.04
CA ARG A 320 27.48 -0.69 -4.58
C ARG A 320 26.27 -1.62 -4.47
N VAL A 321 26.21 -2.57 -5.39
CA VAL A 321 25.23 -3.68 -5.37
C VAL A 321 25.91 -4.91 -4.77
N LEU A 322 25.26 -5.53 -3.78
CA LEU A 322 25.79 -6.73 -3.12
C LEU A 322 25.14 -7.97 -3.73
N ILE A 323 25.92 -9.05 -3.87
CA ILE A 323 25.46 -10.33 -4.42
C ILE A 323 25.84 -11.43 -3.44
N THR A 324 24.90 -12.28 -3.09
CA THR A 324 25.15 -13.47 -2.28
C THR A 324 24.80 -14.74 -3.05
N GLY A 325 25.57 -15.79 -2.83
CA GLY A 325 25.42 -17.06 -3.56
C GLY A 325 26.02 -18.22 -2.80
N GLU A 326 25.69 -19.45 -3.22
CA GLU A 326 26.27 -20.66 -2.62
C GLU A 326 27.75 -20.82 -2.94
N THR A 327 28.16 -20.41 -4.14
CA THR A 327 29.54 -20.56 -4.62
C THR A 327 30.05 -19.25 -5.22
N PRO A 328 31.38 -19.00 -5.17
CA PRO A 328 31.98 -17.85 -5.85
C PRO A 328 31.74 -17.86 -7.37
N GLN A 329 31.67 -19.04 -8.00
CA GLN A 329 31.42 -19.17 -9.44
C GLN A 329 30.02 -18.68 -9.83
N ALA A 330 29.00 -18.97 -9.01
CA ALA A 330 27.64 -18.47 -9.22
C ALA A 330 27.59 -16.93 -9.19
N ILE A 331 28.32 -16.32 -8.25
CA ILE A 331 28.41 -14.86 -8.14
C ILE A 331 29.11 -14.26 -9.37
N GLU A 332 30.19 -14.86 -9.85
CA GLU A 332 30.90 -14.37 -11.04
C GLU A 332 30.02 -14.48 -12.30
N GLN A 333 29.23 -15.54 -12.42
CA GLN A 333 28.23 -15.66 -13.49
C GLN A 333 27.17 -14.55 -13.39
N ALA A 334 26.66 -14.24 -12.20
CA ALA A 334 25.72 -13.14 -11.99
C ALA A 334 26.33 -11.79 -12.40
N LYS A 335 27.57 -11.52 -12.00
CA LYS A 335 28.32 -10.31 -12.40
C LYS A 335 28.48 -10.21 -13.92
N PHE A 336 28.84 -11.31 -14.58
CA PHE A 336 28.95 -11.36 -16.03
C PHE A 336 27.63 -11.02 -16.73
N ARG A 337 26.51 -11.60 -16.28
CA ARG A 337 25.18 -11.33 -16.84
C ARG A 337 24.73 -9.88 -16.61
N ILE A 338 24.99 -9.33 -15.44
CA ILE A 338 24.74 -7.91 -15.14
C ILE A 338 25.52 -7.04 -16.12
N HIS A 339 26.82 -7.29 -16.30
CA HIS A 339 27.65 -6.53 -17.23
C HIS A 339 27.17 -6.67 -18.68
N GLU A 340 26.77 -7.86 -19.11
CA GLU A 340 26.19 -8.11 -20.44
C GLU A 340 24.93 -7.26 -20.66
N LEU A 341 24.00 -7.23 -19.70
CA LEU A 341 22.79 -6.40 -19.79
C LEU A 341 23.13 -4.91 -19.81
N LEU A 342 23.98 -4.44 -18.89
CA LEU A 342 24.40 -3.04 -18.83
C LEU A 342 25.00 -2.56 -20.17
N SER A 343 25.80 -3.40 -20.84
CA SER A 343 26.41 -3.08 -22.13
C SER A 343 25.41 -2.89 -23.28
N ARG A 344 24.19 -3.43 -23.13
CA ARG A 344 23.13 -3.38 -24.15
C ARG A 344 22.12 -2.26 -23.93
N ILE A 345 22.09 -1.65 -22.74
CA ILE A 345 21.12 -0.61 -22.39
C ILE A 345 21.35 0.64 -23.27
N ARG A 346 20.28 1.09 -23.94
CA ARG A 346 20.23 2.38 -24.63
C ARG A 346 19.31 3.30 -23.85
N LEU A 347 19.80 4.49 -23.50
CA LEU A 347 19.09 5.40 -22.63
C LEU A 347 18.29 6.44 -23.42
N PHE A 348 17.01 6.51 -23.12
CA PHE A 348 16.17 7.67 -23.43
C PHE A 348 16.01 8.48 -22.16
N ALA A 349 16.16 9.80 -22.26
CA ALA A 349 16.05 10.71 -21.11
C ALA A 349 15.25 11.95 -21.50
N LYS A 350 14.40 12.42 -20.58
CA LYS A 350 13.65 13.66 -20.74
C LYS A 350 13.66 14.45 -19.43
N ASP A 351 13.89 15.76 -19.55
CA ASP A 351 13.89 16.70 -18.43
C ASP A 351 12.55 17.45 -18.42
N VAL A 352 11.91 17.53 -17.25
CA VAL A 352 10.63 18.20 -17.06
C VAL A 352 10.70 19.17 -15.89
N PRO A 353 10.25 20.43 -16.07
CA PRO A 353 10.17 21.38 -14.98
C PRO A 353 8.95 21.09 -14.09
N ILE A 354 9.18 20.97 -12.78
CA ILE A 354 8.17 20.80 -11.73
C ILE A 354 8.42 21.87 -10.65
N PRO A 355 7.38 22.53 -10.10
CA PRO A 355 7.54 23.48 -9.01
C PRO A 355 8.30 22.87 -7.81
N PRO A 356 9.35 23.52 -7.28
CA PRO A 356 10.18 22.93 -6.22
C PRO A 356 9.41 22.53 -4.96
N ALA A 357 8.40 23.31 -4.56
CA ALA A 357 7.57 22.99 -3.41
C ALA A 357 6.81 21.66 -3.59
N LYS A 358 6.35 21.35 -4.81
CA LYS A 358 5.68 20.08 -5.11
C LYS A 358 6.66 18.90 -5.14
N ILE A 359 7.90 19.13 -5.59
CA ILE A 359 8.97 18.11 -5.51
C ILE A 359 9.21 17.75 -4.04
N ASP A 360 9.36 18.74 -3.17
CA ASP A 360 9.55 18.50 -1.74
C ASP A 360 8.35 17.74 -1.14
N SER A 361 7.11 18.10 -1.50
CA SER A 361 5.93 17.36 -1.04
C SER A 361 5.92 15.90 -1.51
N ILE A 362 6.35 15.60 -2.75
CA ILE A 362 6.50 14.24 -3.25
C ILE A 362 7.57 13.47 -2.46
N LEU A 363 8.75 14.08 -2.29
CA LEU A 363 9.88 13.48 -1.56
C LEU A 363 9.54 13.17 -0.10
N LEU A 364 8.66 13.96 0.53
CA LEU A 364 8.28 13.77 1.92
C LEU A 364 7.09 12.81 2.11
N SER A 365 6.19 12.67 1.12
CA SER A 365 4.89 12.02 1.35
C SER A 365 4.39 11.02 0.29
N ARG A 366 5.08 10.86 -0.86
CA ARG A 366 4.58 10.03 -1.99
C ARG A 366 5.64 9.12 -2.62
N MET A 367 6.75 8.85 -1.92
CA MET A 367 7.86 8.06 -2.47
C MET A 367 7.53 6.58 -2.71
N ASP A 368 6.55 6.04 -2.00
CA ASP A 368 5.94 4.74 -2.23
C ASP A 368 5.30 4.66 -3.62
N LYS A 369 4.51 5.69 -4.01
CA LYS A 369 3.88 5.75 -5.33
C LYS A 369 4.92 5.92 -6.43
N VAL A 370 5.91 6.79 -6.21
CA VAL A 370 7.03 6.97 -7.16
C VAL A 370 7.79 5.65 -7.36
N ARG A 371 8.03 4.86 -6.29
CA ARG A 371 8.62 3.52 -6.39
C ARG A 371 7.80 2.60 -7.30
N LYS A 372 6.48 2.56 -7.12
CA LYS A 372 5.59 1.75 -7.97
C LYS A 372 5.67 2.18 -9.44
N ILE A 373 5.74 3.48 -9.74
CA ILE A 373 5.90 4.02 -11.11
C ILE A 373 7.19 3.52 -11.76
N ILE A 374 8.32 3.62 -11.05
CA ILE A 374 9.63 3.22 -11.60
C ILE A 374 9.75 1.70 -11.78
N GLU A 375 9.08 0.91 -10.94
CA GLU A 375 9.03 -0.55 -11.04
C GLU A 375 8.14 -1.02 -12.19
N ALA A 376 6.92 -0.48 -12.32
CA ALA A 376 5.99 -0.85 -13.39
C ALA A 376 6.53 -0.53 -14.79
N ASN A 377 7.19 0.62 -14.93
CA ASN A 377 7.70 1.12 -16.20
C ASN A 377 9.17 0.77 -16.47
N GLY A 378 9.92 0.23 -15.48
CA GLY A 378 11.36 0.00 -15.63
C GLY A 378 12.13 1.28 -15.95
N ALA A 379 11.71 2.39 -15.34
CA ALA A 379 12.25 3.73 -15.55
C ALA A 379 13.02 4.20 -14.31
N PHE A 380 13.90 5.19 -14.45
CA PHE A 380 14.58 5.84 -13.35
C PHE A 380 14.20 7.31 -13.30
N ILE A 381 13.78 7.81 -12.13
CA ILE A 381 13.40 9.21 -11.92
C ILE A 381 14.44 9.87 -11.01
N MET A 382 15.14 10.86 -11.54
CA MET A 382 16.14 11.65 -10.84
C MET A 382 15.52 12.94 -10.32
N PHE A 383 15.30 12.98 -9.02
CA PHE A 383 14.89 14.19 -8.31
C PHE A 383 16.10 15.03 -7.88
N PRO A 384 15.94 16.35 -7.78
CA PRO A 384 16.90 17.17 -7.08
C PRO A 384 16.87 16.87 -5.57
N PRO A 385 17.93 17.23 -4.82
CA PRO A 385 17.97 17.05 -3.37
C PRO A 385 16.82 17.79 -2.66
N LEU A 386 16.33 17.20 -1.56
CA LEU A 386 15.26 17.76 -0.75
C LEU A 386 15.59 19.19 -0.29
N GLY A 387 14.67 20.13 -0.53
CA GLY A 387 14.80 21.53 -0.13
C GLY A 387 15.70 22.38 -1.03
N SER A 388 16.34 21.80 -2.06
CA SER A 388 17.34 22.52 -2.90
C SER A 388 16.77 23.59 -3.84
N ARG A 389 15.45 23.79 -3.86
CA ARG A 389 14.73 24.75 -4.73
C ARG A 389 14.92 24.55 -6.24
N LYS A 390 15.58 23.48 -6.67
CA LYS A 390 15.71 23.12 -8.09
C LYS A 390 14.40 22.49 -8.56
N GLY A 391 13.92 22.94 -9.72
CA GLY A 391 12.65 22.48 -10.29
C GLY A 391 12.80 21.54 -11.49
N MET A 392 13.98 20.97 -11.74
CA MET A 392 14.18 20.07 -12.90
C MET A 392 14.23 18.62 -12.42
N VAL A 393 13.36 17.78 -12.98
CA VAL A 393 13.34 16.33 -12.76
C VAL A 393 13.65 15.64 -14.08
N ARG A 394 14.53 14.64 -14.04
CA ARG A 394 14.92 13.85 -15.22
C ARG A 394 14.35 12.45 -15.11
N VAL A 395 13.69 11.98 -16.17
CA VAL A 395 13.21 10.60 -16.29
C VAL A 395 13.99 9.87 -17.36
N GLN A 396 14.47 8.66 -17.05
CA GLN A 396 15.27 7.83 -17.93
C GLN A 396 14.63 6.44 -18.08
N ALA A 397 14.65 5.86 -19.27
CA ALA A 397 14.24 4.48 -19.50
C ALA A 397 14.93 3.87 -20.73
N VAL A 398 14.75 2.56 -20.92
CA VAL A 398 15.26 1.82 -22.09
C VAL A 398 14.45 2.12 -23.35
N GLU A 399 13.18 2.52 -23.20
CA GLU A 399 12.29 2.90 -24.30
C GLU A 399 11.65 4.26 -24.05
N ASN A 400 11.47 5.04 -25.12
CA ASN A 400 10.79 6.34 -25.03
C ASN A 400 9.34 6.23 -24.53
N LEU A 401 8.66 5.11 -24.81
CA LEU A 401 7.30 4.87 -24.33
C LEU A 401 7.24 4.85 -22.78
N HIS A 402 8.19 4.18 -22.14
CA HIS A 402 8.25 4.10 -20.67
C HIS A 402 8.60 5.45 -20.05
N VAL A 403 9.48 6.24 -20.68
CA VAL A 403 9.74 7.64 -20.24
C VAL A 403 8.44 8.45 -20.23
N GLU A 404 7.67 8.41 -21.32
CA GLU A 404 6.42 9.18 -21.43
C GLU A 404 5.31 8.65 -20.52
N ARG A 405 5.23 7.34 -20.25
CA ARG A 405 4.28 6.77 -19.27
C ARG A 405 4.63 7.22 -17.85
N SER A 406 5.89 7.05 -17.43
CA SER A 406 6.35 7.46 -16.11
C SER A 406 6.19 8.96 -15.88
N LEU A 407 6.40 9.80 -16.89
CA LEU A 407 6.17 11.24 -16.79
C LEU A 407 4.69 11.59 -16.60
N ARG A 408 3.76 10.96 -17.33
CA ARG A 408 2.32 11.20 -17.13
C ARG A 408 1.88 10.79 -15.73
N GLU A 409 2.33 9.64 -15.24
CA GLU A 409 2.02 9.16 -13.89
C GLU A 409 2.63 10.08 -12.81
N LEU A 410 3.89 10.51 -12.98
CA LEU A 410 4.53 11.47 -12.08
C LEU A 410 3.80 12.82 -12.07
N MET A 411 3.43 13.34 -13.24
CA MET A 411 2.72 14.62 -13.35
C MET A 411 1.28 14.54 -12.81
N ALA A 412 0.66 13.36 -12.81
CA ALA A 412 -0.59 13.12 -12.10
C ALA A 412 -0.41 13.21 -10.57
N LEU A 413 0.69 12.67 -10.02
CA LEU A 413 1.04 12.85 -8.60
C LEU A 413 1.29 14.33 -8.25
N VAL A 414 1.97 15.08 -9.12
CA VAL A 414 2.17 16.54 -8.98
C VAL A 414 0.83 17.30 -8.94
N GLY A 415 -0.17 16.83 -9.68
CA GLY A 415 -1.53 17.38 -9.70
C GLY A 415 -2.29 17.25 -8.37
N GLN A 416 -1.88 16.34 -7.48
CA GLN A 416 -2.50 16.16 -6.16
C GLN A 416 -2.14 17.27 -5.16
N PHE A 417 -1.15 18.11 -5.49
CA PHE A 417 -0.71 19.21 -4.65
C PHE A 417 -1.24 20.55 -5.18
N TYR A 418 -1.97 21.26 -4.33
CA TYR A 418 -2.55 22.55 -4.66
C TYR A 418 -1.61 23.67 -4.20
N THR A 419 -1.76 24.84 -4.82
CA THR A 419 -1.14 26.07 -4.32
C THR A 419 -2.22 27.12 -4.16
N ALA A 420 -2.21 27.87 -3.06
CA ALA A 420 -3.14 28.96 -2.86
C ALA A 420 -2.41 30.21 -2.39
N SER A 421 -3.02 31.36 -2.66
CA SER A 421 -2.56 32.66 -2.15
C SER A 421 -3.74 33.45 -1.61
N TRP A 422 -3.51 34.12 -0.48
CA TRP A 422 -4.46 35.03 0.15
C TRP A 422 -3.80 36.40 0.28
N MET A 423 -4.17 37.32 -0.61
CA MET A 423 -3.61 38.66 -0.68
C MET A 423 -4.55 39.65 0.02
N VAL A 424 -4.00 40.41 0.97
CA VAL A 424 -4.71 41.49 1.67
C VAL A 424 -4.36 42.83 1.00
N ALA A 425 -5.36 43.62 0.61
CA ALA A 425 -5.20 44.74 -0.32
C ALA A 425 -4.82 46.09 0.33
N GLN A 426 -4.73 46.22 1.66
CA GLN A 426 -4.47 47.52 2.30
C GLN A 426 -3.78 47.45 3.68
N LEU A 427 -2.97 48.48 3.99
CA LEU A 427 -2.32 48.72 5.28
C LEU A 427 -3.36 49.14 6.34
N ASP A 428 -3.62 48.26 7.30
CA ASP A 428 -4.02 48.68 8.65
C ASP A 428 -2.78 49.34 9.31
N PRO A 429 -2.88 50.52 9.98
CA PRO A 429 -1.74 51.14 10.67
C PRO A 429 -1.07 50.26 11.75
N ARG A 430 -1.71 49.18 12.20
CA ARG A 430 -1.05 48.12 13.00
C ARG A 430 -0.70 46.93 12.11
N GLN A 431 0.50 46.94 11.53
CA GLN A 431 1.07 45.71 10.99
C GLN A 431 1.22 44.69 12.14
N PRO A 432 0.85 43.41 11.93
CA PRO A 432 1.08 42.38 12.93
C PRO A 432 2.59 42.32 13.21
N SER A 433 2.95 42.20 14.49
CA SER A 433 4.36 42.09 14.87
C SER A 433 4.96 40.79 14.30
N ASN A 434 6.28 40.75 14.10
CA ASN A 434 6.96 39.53 13.64
C ASN A 434 6.63 38.32 14.53
N GLN A 435 6.42 38.53 15.83
CA GLN A 435 6.01 37.48 16.76
C GLN A 435 4.58 36.99 16.51
N GLU A 436 3.64 37.91 16.28
CA GLU A 436 2.25 37.55 15.93
C GLU A 436 2.18 36.80 14.60
N ILE A 437 2.95 37.23 13.59
CA ILE A 437 3.06 36.53 12.29
C ILE A 437 3.59 35.10 12.49
N ARG A 438 4.64 34.93 13.30
CA ARG A 438 5.19 33.59 13.58
C ARG A 438 4.19 32.67 14.27
N THR A 439 3.53 33.13 15.32
CA THR A 439 2.52 32.32 16.03
C THR A 439 1.39 31.92 15.09
N MET A 440 0.88 32.88 14.32
CA MET A 440 -0.17 32.67 13.35
C MET A 440 0.21 31.65 12.26
N LEU A 441 1.37 31.82 11.63
CA LEU A 441 1.84 30.87 10.61
C LEU A 441 2.12 29.48 11.19
N GLY A 442 2.66 29.43 12.41
CA GLY A 442 2.83 28.20 13.17
C GLY A 442 1.50 27.46 13.38
N ASP A 443 0.47 28.17 13.82
CA ASP A 443 -0.86 27.61 14.05
C ASP A 443 -1.52 27.14 12.75
N ILE A 444 -1.43 27.91 11.66
CA ILE A 444 -1.97 27.48 10.35
C ILE A 444 -1.28 26.20 9.89
N CYS A 445 0.06 26.20 9.86
CA CYS A 445 0.86 25.08 9.38
C CYS A 445 0.62 23.80 10.22
N ALA A 446 0.58 23.93 11.54
CA ALA A 446 0.37 22.78 12.43
C ALA A 446 -1.03 22.15 12.33
N ASN A 447 -2.06 22.94 12.00
CA ASN A 447 -3.44 22.44 11.88
C ASN A 447 -3.80 21.97 10.47
N SER A 448 -2.99 22.29 9.45
CA SER A 448 -3.32 21.99 8.06
C SER A 448 -2.31 21.10 7.34
N ASP A 449 -1.13 20.82 7.91
CA ASP A 449 -0.02 20.12 7.24
C ASP A 449 0.42 20.75 5.90
N ALA A 450 0.14 22.04 5.70
CA ALA A 450 0.56 22.79 4.51
C ALA A 450 1.81 23.62 4.83
N ASP A 451 2.69 23.79 3.85
CA ASP A 451 3.76 24.77 3.92
C ASP A 451 3.15 26.16 3.66
N VAL A 452 3.36 27.09 4.60
CA VAL A 452 2.76 28.43 4.54
C VAL A 452 3.84 29.49 4.65
N SER A 453 3.74 30.52 3.83
CA SER A 453 4.60 31.69 3.91
C SER A 453 3.80 32.97 3.87
N PHE A 454 4.34 34.04 4.44
CA PHE A 454 3.78 35.36 4.45
C PHE A 454 4.85 36.37 4.01
N ASP A 455 4.60 37.02 2.89
CA ASP A 455 5.40 38.12 2.36
C ASP A 455 4.47 39.14 1.70
N ARG A 456 4.79 40.43 1.76
CA ARG A 456 4.05 41.52 1.12
C ARG A 456 2.52 41.40 1.28
N GLN A 457 2.07 41.16 2.52
CA GLN A 457 0.64 40.98 2.88
C GLN A 457 -0.07 39.83 2.13
N THR A 458 0.68 38.85 1.66
CA THR A 458 0.18 37.70 0.92
C THR A 458 0.59 36.43 1.64
N PHE A 459 -0.40 35.65 2.07
CA PHE A 459 -0.16 34.26 2.45
C PHE A 459 0.03 33.44 1.17
N SER A 460 1.06 32.60 1.10
CA SER A 460 1.24 31.61 0.06
C SER A 460 1.28 30.23 0.70
N ILE A 461 0.43 29.33 0.22
CA ILE A 461 0.13 28.02 0.81
C ILE A 461 0.44 26.96 -0.24
N THR A 462 1.14 25.90 0.13
CA THR A 462 1.36 24.72 -0.72
C THR A 462 1.19 23.45 0.10
N GLY A 463 0.43 22.49 -0.42
CA GLY A 463 0.16 21.23 0.27
C GLY A 463 -0.71 20.31 -0.57
N SER A 464 -1.20 19.21 0.01
CA SER A 464 -2.28 18.43 -0.59
C SER A 464 -3.54 19.29 -0.75
N ASP A 465 -4.48 18.81 -1.56
CA ASP A 465 -5.78 19.45 -1.74
C ASP A 465 -6.54 19.66 -0.42
N GLU A 466 -6.52 18.68 0.49
CA GLU A 466 -7.08 18.81 1.85
C GLU A 466 -6.29 19.83 2.68
N ALA A 467 -4.96 19.72 2.72
CA ALA A 467 -4.10 20.61 3.49
C ALA A 467 -4.26 22.10 3.11
N VAL A 468 -4.41 22.39 1.82
CA VAL A 468 -4.64 23.76 1.34
C VAL A 468 -6.03 24.26 1.74
N LYS A 469 -7.08 23.43 1.68
CA LYS A 469 -8.43 23.81 2.12
C LYS A 469 -8.47 24.08 3.62
N ASP A 470 -7.82 23.25 4.41
CA ASP A 470 -7.72 23.41 5.85
C ASP A 470 -6.94 24.67 6.22
N ALA A 471 -5.82 24.93 5.54
CA ALA A 471 -5.06 26.18 5.74
C ALA A 471 -5.91 27.42 5.45
N LEU A 472 -6.67 27.41 4.34
CA LEU A 472 -7.57 28.51 4.00
C LEU A 472 -8.70 28.67 5.03
N LEU A 473 -9.21 27.57 5.58
CA LEU A 473 -10.23 27.59 6.64
C LEU A 473 -9.69 28.17 7.94
N VAL A 474 -8.45 27.85 8.31
CA VAL A 474 -7.78 28.45 9.48
C VAL A 474 -7.55 29.94 9.24
N ILE A 475 -7.07 30.35 8.05
CA ILE A 475 -6.86 31.76 7.71
C ILE A 475 -8.16 32.57 7.78
N ALA A 476 -9.28 32.00 7.35
CA ALA A 476 -10.60 32.64 7.42
C ALA A 476 -11.07 32.94 8.85
N GLN A 477 -10.50 32.28 9.88
CA GLN A 477 -10.80 32.57 11.29
C GLN A 477 -9.96 33.72 11.85
N ILE A 478 -8.95 34.18 11.10
CA ILE A 478 -8.03 35.22 11.56
C ILE A 478 -8.61 36.61 11.24
N LYS A 479 -8.89 37.38 12.30
CA LYS A 479 -9.59 38.67 12.20
C LYS A 479 -8.98 39.63 11.18
N PHE A 480 -7.66 39.83 11.19
CA PHE A 480 -7.03 40.81 10.28
C PHE A 480 -7.08 40.38 8.81
N ALA A 481 -7.10 39.07 8.53
CA ALA A 481 -7.11 38.53 7.17
C ALA A 481 -8.46 38.70 6.48
N VAL A 482 -9.55 38.80 7.25
CA VAL A 482 -10.93 38.92 6.74
C VAL A 482 -11.56 40.30 6.90
N GLN A 483 -11.08 41.13 7.85
CA GLN A 483 -11.62 42.49 8.08
C GLN A 483 -11.20 43.49 6.99
N THR A 484 -10.08 43.24 6.34
CA THR A 484 -9.54 44.05 5.26
C THR A 484 -9.98 43.48 3.91
N PRO A 485 -10.12 44.29 2.84
CA PRO A 485 -10.39 43.75 1.52
C PRO A 485 -9.28 42.77 1.11
N TYR A 486 -9.68 41.57 0.69
CA TYR A 486 -8.74 40.52 0.32
C TYR A 486 -9.14 39.87 -1.01
N GLN A 487 -8.18 39.19 -1.64
CA GLN A 487 -8.38 38.33 -2.79
C GLN A 487 -7.70 37.00 -2.52
N ILE A 488 -8.45 35.92 -2.73
CA ILE A 488 -7.95 34.55 -2.61
C ILE A 488 -7.87 33.94 -3.99
N ARG A 489 -6.81 33.18 -4.22
CA ARG A 489 -6.50 32.52 -5.49
C ARG A 489 -6.01 31.11 -5.20
N ALA A 490 -6.79 30.11 -5.58
CA ALA A 490 -6.42 28.71 -5.52
C ALA A 490 -6.04 28.23 -6.92
N ARG A 491 -4.94 27.48 -7.02
CA ARG A 491 -4.39 26.95 -8.26
C ARG A 491 -4.27 25.44 -8.18
N ILE A 492 -4.93 24.78 -9.12
CA ILE A 492 -4.98 23.34 -9.32
C ILE A 492 -4.20 23.03 -10.60
N GLU A 493 -3.42 21.96 -10.59
CA GLU A 493 -2.69 21.51 -11.78
C GLU A 493 -3.33 20.22 -12.30
N LEU A 494 -3.59 20.17 -13.62
CA LEU A 494 -4.26 19.03 -14.26
C LEU A 494 -3.63 18.72 -15.62
N ALA A 495 -3.69 17.47 -16.06
CA ALA A 495 -3.19 17.05 -17.36
C ALA A 495 -3.86 17.82 -18.52
N ASN A 496 -3.06 18.20 -19.52
CA ASN A 496 -3.47 18.98 -20.69
C ASN A 496 -4.65 18.35 -21.46
N GLU A 497 -4.68 17.02 -21.53
CA GLU A 497 -5.76 16.27 -22.19
C GLU A 497 -7.14 16.43 -21.54
N HIS A 498 -7.20 16.88 -20.29
CA HIS A 498 -8.45 17.06 -19.56
C HIS A 498 -9.02 18.48 -19.65
N LYS A 499 -8.31 19.41 -20.29
CA LYS A 499 -8.75 20.82 -20.41
C LYS A 499 -10.12 20.96 -21.05
N GLU A 500 -10.37 20.28 -22.18
CA GLU A 500 -11.65 20.34 -22.88
C GLU A 500 -12.79 19.67 -22.08
N PHE A 501 -12.46 18.65 -21.30
CA PHE A 501 -13.41 17.93 -20.47
C PHE A 501 -13.94 18.80 -19.33
N VAL A 502 -13.03 19.51 -18.65
CA VAL A 502 -13.35 20.41 -17.53
C VAL A 502 -13.98 21.70 -18.03
N SER A 503 -13.47 22.27 -19.13
CA SER A 503 -14.02 23.52 -19.71
C SER A 503 -15.43 23.33 -20.27
N GLY A 504 -15.69 22.16 -20.87
CA GLY A 504 -16.89 21.88 -21.64
C GLY A 504 -16.94 22.65 -22.96
N LYS A 505 -17.93 22.30 -23.79
CA LYS A 505 -18.12 22.94 -25.11
C LYS A 505 -18.26 24.46 -24.95
N LYS A 506 -17.39 25.22 -25.62
CA LYS A 506 -17.33 26.69 -25.55
C LYS A 506 -17.24 27.24 -24.12
N ASN A 507 -16.49 26.57 -23.24
CA ASN A 507 -16.34 26.93 -21.82
C ASN A 507 -17.66 26.91 -21.01
N GLY A 508 -18.70 26.24 -21.51
CA GLY A 508 -20.04 26.30 -20.92
C GLY A 508 -20.11 25.78 -19.48
N LYS A 509 -19.31 24.79 -19.10
CA LYS A 509 -19.27 24.28 -17.73
C LYS A 509 -18.69 25.32 -16.77
N ILE A 510 -17.55 25.91 -17.16
CA ILE A 510 -16.86 26.91 -16.35
C ILE A 510 -17.69 28.18 -16.22
N ASN A 511 -18.32 28.65 -17.31
CA ASN A 511 -19.22 29.79 -17.26
C ASN A 511 -20.40 29.56 -16.31
N LYS A 512 -20.92 28.32 -16.25
CA LYS A 512 -21.94 27.93 -15.28
C LYS A 512 -21.42 27.98 -13.84
N ILE A 513 -20.23 27.45 -13.58
CA ILE A 513 -19.62 27.49 -12.24
C ILE A 513 -19.37 28.94 -11.80
N MET A 514 -18.77 29.77 -12.66
CA MET A 514 -18.53 31.19 -12.39
C MET A 514 -19.84 31.93 -12.06
N GLY A 515 -20.91 31.67 -12.81
CA GLY A 515 -22.23 32.26 -12.55
C GLY A 515 -22.89 31.78 -11.26
N GLN A 516 -22.67 30.54 -10.83
CA GLN A 516 -23.29 29.97 -9.63
C GLN A 516 -22.54 30.30 -8.33
N SER A 517 -21.22 30.40 -8.38
CA SER A 517 -20.37 30.59 -7.20
C SER A 517 -19.77 32.01 -7.09
N SER A 518 -20.02 32.87 -8.08
CA SER A 518 -19.49 34.25 -8.14
C SER A 518 -17.95 34.30 -8.04
N VAL A 519 -17.28 33.33 -8.66
CA VAL A 519 -15.81 33.26 -8.74
C VAL A 519 -15.35 33.54 -10.17
N GLN A 520 -14.09 33.95 -10.31
CA GLN A 520 -13.42 34.03 -11.60
C GLN A 520 -12.54 32.78 -11.79
N ILE A 521 -12.67 32.11 -12.93
CA ILE A 521 -11.86 30.94 -13.26
C ILE A 521 -11.01 31.24 -14.49
N MET A 522 -9.71 30.99 -14.40
CA MET A 522 -8.77 31.14 -15.51
C MET A 522 -8.04 29.84 -15.78
N PHE A 523 -7.73 29.59 -17.06
CA PHE A 523 -6.88 28.48 -17.47
C PHE A 523 -5.57 29.03 -18.02
N ASP A 524 -4.47 28.54 -17.47
CA ASP A 524 -3.13 28.89 -17.91
C ASP A 524 -2.38 27.63 -18.35
N ASN A 525 -1.71 27.68 -19.50
CA ASN A 525 -0.96 26.53 -20.00
C ASN A 525 0.33 26.36 -19.18
N PHE A 526 0.58 25.17 -18.64
CA PHE A 526 1.68 24.95 -17.70
C PHE A 526 2.59 23.80 -18.12
N GLY A 527 3.57 24.13 -18.97
CA GLY A 527 4.49 23.13 -19.50
C GLY A 527 3.82 22.18 -20.51
N GLU A 528 4.48 21.05 -20.77
CA GLU A 528 4.08 20.10 -21.81
C GLU A 528 2.95 19.17 -21.37
N TYR A 529 2.93 18.79 -20.08
CA TYR A 529 2.05 17.75 -19.57
C TYR A 529 0.76 18.29 -18.94
N ASN A 530 0.87 19.43 -18.24
CA ASN A 530 -0.20 19.94 -17.41
C ASN A 530 -0.62 21.38 -17.79
N PHE A 531 -1.74 21.83 -17.23
CA PHE A 531 -2.20 23.20 -17.23
C PHE A 531 -2.72 23.56 -15.83
N ASN A 532 -2.74 24.86 -15.54
CA ASN A 532 -3.22 25.38 -14.28
C ASN A 532 -4.67 25.86 -14.41
N ILE A 533 -5.50 25.47 -13.46
CA ILE A 533 -6.83 26.03 -13.21
C ILE A 533 -6.72 26.95 -12.02
N GLU A 534 -7.05 28.21 -12.22
CA GLU A 534 -6.96 29.23 -11.19
C GLU A 534 -8.35 29.74 -10.83
N VAL A 535 -8.75 29.53 -9.57
CA VAL A 535 -10.03 29.96 -9.02
C VAL A 535 -9.77 31.17 -8.13
N ILE A 536 -10.36 32.30 -8.47
CA ILE A 536 -10.14 33.59 -7.81
C ILE A 536 -11.46 34.09 -7.25
N SER A 537 -11.43 34.57 -6.01
CA SER A 537 -12.57 35.22 -5.38
C SER A 537 -12.13 36.28 -4.36
N THR A 538 -13.02 37.21 -4.06
CA THR A 538 -12.88 38.17 -2.97
C THR A 538 -13.68 37.77 -1.72
N SER A 539 -14.26 36.56 -1.71
CA SER A 539 -14.98 35.97 -0.58
C SER A 539 -14.52 34.53 -0.38
N PHE A 540 -14.36 34.12 0.89
CA PHE A 540 -13.91 32.76 1.22
C PHE A 540 -15.01 31.73 0.91
N ASP A 541 -16.26 32.02 1.25
CA ASP A 541 -17.38 31.10 0.98
C ASP A 541 -17.60 30.89 -0.52
N SER A 542 -17.49 31.97 -1.31
CA SER A 542 -17.56 31.90 -2.77
C SER A 542 -16.41 31.09 -3.35
N LEU A 543 -15.18 31.30 -2.87
CA LEU A 543 -14.03 30.49 -3.28
C LEU A 543 -14.23 29.01 -2.94
N LYS A 544 -14.65 28.70 -1.70
CA LYS A 544 -14.90 27.34 -1.24
C LYS A 544 -15.92 26.65 -2.13
N GLN A 545 -17.06 27.30 -2.39
CA GLN A 545 -18.10 26.78 -3.27
C GLN A 545 -17.59 26.59 -4.72
N GLY A 546 -16.89 27.59 -5.26
CA GLY A 546 -16.34 27.55 -6.62
C GLY A 546 -15.30 26.46 -6.79
N LEU A 547 -14.40 26.30 -5.82
CA LEU A 547 -13.39 25.24 -5.78
C LEU A 547 -14.05 23.86 -5.76
N THR A 548 -15.02 23.62 -4.87
CA THR A 548 -15.77 22.36 -4.82
C THR A 548 -16.50 22.07 -6.14
N MET A 549 -17.07 23.08 -6.80
CA MET A 549 -17.72 22.90 -8.10
C MET A 549 -16.73 22.56 -9.22
N VAL A 550 -15.53 23.14 -9.21
CA VAL A 550 -14.45 22.79 -10.15
C VAL A 550 -14.00 21.35 -9.93
N GLU A 551 -13.75 20.99 -8.66
CA GLU A 551 -13.41 19.64 -8.23
C GLU A 551 -14.42 18.59 -8.68
N GLN A 552 -15.72 18.88 -8.57
CA GLN A 552 -16.80 18.01 -9.05
C GLN A 552 -16.80 17.79 -10.58
N GLU A 553 -16.21 18.69 -11.36
CA GLU A 553 -16.06 18.56 -12.82
C GLU A 553 -14.71 17.98 -13.25
N MET A 554 -13.80 17.69 -12.31
CA MET A 554 -12.54 17.01 -12.58
C MET A 554 -12.80 15.60 -13.13
N PRO A 555 -11.91 15.07 -13.99
CA PRO A 555 -12.04 13.73 -14.50
C PRO A 555 -11.77 12.69 -13.40
N ALA A 556 -12.69 11.75 -13.23
CA ALA A 556 -12.48 10.51 -12.49
C ALA A 556 -12.47 9.34 -13.49
N SER A 557 -11.60 8.37 -13.27
CA SER A 557 -11.52 7.22 -14.15
C SER A 557 -11.08 5.97 -13.43
N ILE A 558 -11.63 4.85 -13.85
CA ILE A 558 -11.12 3.51 -13.52
C ILE A 558 -10.72 2.82 -14.81
N SER A 559 -9.72 1.96 -14.71
CA SER A 559 -9.33 1.06 -15.79
C SER A 559 -9.32 -0.37 -15.27
N PHE A 560 -9.68 -1.31 -16.12
CA PHE A 560 -9.66 -2.73 -15.79
C PHE A 560 -9.49 -3.56 -17.06
N HIS A 561 -9.09 -4.81 -16.87
CA HIS A 561 -8.93 -5.76 -17.95
C HIS A 561 -10.24 -6.54 -18.20
N VAL A 562 -10.57 -6.74 -19.46
CA VAL A 562 -11.64 -7.62 -19.95
C VAL A 562 -11.08 -8.48 -21.06
N PRO A 563 -11.16 -9.82 -21.02
CA PRO A 563 -10.61 -10.65 -22.09
C PRO A 563 -11.22 -10.31 -23.46
N ASP A 564 -10.37 -10.22 -24.49
CA ASP A 564 -10.73 -9.73 -25.83
C ASP A 564 -11.91 -10.51 -26.46
N GLN A 565 -12.10 -11.79 -26.07
CA GLN A 565 -13.23 -12.63 -26.52
C GLN A 565 -14.60 -12.08 -26.13
N TYR A 566 -14.71 -11.37 -25.00
CA TYR A 566 -15.96 -10.81 -24.49
C TYR A 566 -16.28 -9.43 -25.05
N HIS A 567 -15.32 -8.73 -25.66
CA HIS A 567 -15.51 -7.36 -26.15
C HIS A 567 -16.68 -7.25 -27.11
N LYS A 568 -16.79 -8.16 -28.09
CA LYS A 568 -17.87 -8.13 -29.09
C LYS A 568 -19.26 -8.29 -28.45
N ARG A 569 -19.38 -9.13 -27.41
CA ARG A 569 -20.63 -9.39 -26.69
C ARG A 569 -21.02 -8.19 -25.82
N ILE A 570 -20.06 -7.63 -25.09
CA ILE A 570 -20.26 -6.46 -24.22
C ILE A 570 -20.61 -5.21 -25.04
N ILE A 571 -19.88 -4.95 -26.12
CA ILE A 571 -20.12 -3.81 -27.02
C ILE A 571 -21.48 -3.96 -27.71
N GLY A 572 -21.80 -5.18 -28.16
CA GLY A 572 -23.03 -5.49 -28.88
C GLY A 572 -23.02 -4.99 -30.33
N ILE A 573 -24.05 -5.39 -31.09
CA ILE A 573 -24.17 -5.05 -32.52
C ILE A 573 -24.24 -3.52 -32.67
N GLY A 574 -23.28 -2.93 -33.41
CA GLY A 574 -23.18 -1.49 -33.60
C GLY A 574 -22.92 -0.68 -32.32
N GLY A 575 -22.43 -1.30 -31.23
CA GLY A 575 -22.18 -0.63 -29.96
C GLY A 575 -23.43 -0.33 -29.13
N GLN A 576 -24.60 -0.82 -29.52
CA GLN A 576 -25.87 -0.48 -28.86
C GLN A 576 -25.91 -0.88 -27.38
N HIS A 577 -25.25 -1.98 -27.01
CA HIS A 577 -25.30 -2.46 -25.63
C HIS A 577 -24.45 -1.59 -24.73
N ILE A 578 -23.17 -1.37 -25.07
CA ILE A 578 -22.30 -0.50 -24.28
C ILE A 578 -22.82 0.94 -24.22
N GLN A 579 -23.41 1.47 -25.31
CA GLN A 579 -24.04 2.79 -25.30
C GLN A 579 -25.21 2.88 -24.31
N ARG A 580 -25.97 1.79 -24.11
CA ARG A 580 -27.03 1.73 -23.11
C ARG A 580 -26.46 1.84 -21.70
N ILE A 581 -25.38 1.09 -21.40
CA ILE A 581 -24.68 1.12 -20.10
C ILE A 581 -24.11 2.53 -19.84
N MET A 582 -23.40 3.09 -20.83
CA MET A 582 -22.85 4.45 -20.76
C MET A 582 -23.93 5.50 -20.45
N LYS A 583 -25.10 5.40 -21.10
CA LYS A 583 -26.23 6.32 -20.88
C LYS A 583 -26.91 6.10 -19.53
N LYS A 584 -27.06 4.85 -19.08
CA LYS A 584 -27.68 4.48 -17.80
C LYS A 584 -26.91 5.08 -16.62
N HIS A 585 -25.58 4.98 -16.64
CA HIS A 585 -24.71 5.40 -15.54
C HIS A 585 -24.04 6.76 -15.75
N SER A 586 -24.24 7.40 -16.90
CA SER A 586 -23.57 8.65 -17.28
C SER A 586 -22.04 8.57 -17.21
N VAL A 587 -21.49 7.46 -17.71
CA VAL A 587 -20.06 7.15 -17.75
C VAL A 587 -19.64 6.92 -19.20
N PHE A 588 -18.48 7.43 -19.59
CA PHE A 588 -17.88 7.15 -20.88
C PHE A 588 -16.97 5.92 -20.79
N VAL A 589 -17.25 4.89 -21.57
CA VAL A 589 -16.44 3.66 -21.62
C VAL A 589 -15.71 3.58 -22.96
N LYS A 590 -14.40 3.32 -22.93
CA LYS A 590 -13.57 3.07 -24.12
C LYS A 590 -12.85 1.74 -23.98
N PHE A 591 -12.97 0.89 -25.00
CA PHE A 591 -12.15 -0.30 -25.18
C PHE A 591 -10.88 0.07 -25.96
N SER A 592 -9.71 -0.30 -25.45
CA SER A 592 -8.40 -0.06 -26.05
C SER A 592 -8.09 -1.15 -27.07
N ASN A 593 -7.59 -0.77 -28.25
CA ASN A 593 -7.16 -1.73 -29.27
C ASN A 593 -5.77 -2.28 -28.95
N ALA A 594 -5.43 -3.47 -29.46
CA ALA A 594 -4.10 -4.08 -29.27
C ALA A 594 -2.93 -3.18 -29.69
N MET A 595 -3.14 -2.30 -30.69
CA MET A 595 -2.14 -1.33 -31.15
C MET A 595 -1.94 -0.17 -30.15
N ASP A 596 -2.99 0.22 -29.42
CA ASP A 596 -2.93 1.29 -28.40
C ASP A 596 -2.21 0.83 -27.12
N ARG A 597 -2.04 -0.48 -26.92
CA ARG A 597 -1.41 -1.08 -25.72
C ARG A 597 0.13 -1.06 -25.75
N GLY A 598 0.74 -0.79 -26.92
CA GLY A 598 2.20 -0.72 -27.09
C GLY A 598 2.83 -1.88 -27.85
N GLY A 599 2.02 -2.64 -28.61
CA GLY A 599 2.44 -3.85 -29.33
C GLY A 599 3.45 -3.62 -30.45
N LEU A 600 4.72 -3.47 -30.10
CA LEU A 600 5.88 -3.78 -30.96
C LEU A 600 6.88 -4.74 -30.29
N GLY A 601 6.59 -5.22 -29.07
CA GLY A 601 7.27 -6.34 -28.44
C GLY A 601 6.24 -7.34 -27.94
N ARG A 602 6.27 -8.58 -28.44
CA ARG A 602 5.49 -9.68 -27.88
C ARG A 602 6.10 -10.06 -26.54
N GLU A 603 5.71 -9.39 -25.46
CA GLU A 603 5.82 -9.97 -24.13
C GLU A 603 4.43 -10.46 -23.71
N ASP A 604 4.33 -11.71 -23.22
CA ASP A 604 3.06 -12.35 -22.82
C ASP A 604 2.28 -11.57 -21.72
N ASP A 605 2.91 -10.56 -21.14
CA ASP A 605 2.36 -9.66 -20.10
C ASP A 605 1.43 -8.57 -20.66
N ASP A 606 1.46 -8.30 -21.98
CA ASP A 606 0.55 -7.35 -22.64
C ASP A 606 -0.90 -7.87 -22.69
N SER A 607 -1.10 -9.17 -22.42
CA SER A 607 -2.42 -9.81 -22.38
C SER A 607 -3.29 -9.34 -21.20
N ARG A 608 -2.71 -8.69 -20.18
CA ARG A 608 -3.42 -8.27 -18.96
C ARG A 608 -3.38 -6.76 -18.70
N VAL A 609 -2.87 -5.97 -19.65
CA VAL A 609 -2.98 -4.51 -19.60
C VAL A 609 -4.46 -4.14 -19.62
N ASP A 610 -4.84 -3.18 -18.78
CA ASP A 610 -6.19 -2.64 -18.79
C ASP A 610 -6.57 -2.19 -20.19
N ASN A 611 -7.59 -2.85 -20.72
CA ASN A 611 -8.09 -2.60 -22.06
C ASN A 611 -9.49 -1.98 -22.03
N VAL A 612 -10.06 -1.71 -20.84
CA VAL A 612 -11.28 -0.93 -20.68
C VAL A 612 -10.98 0.24 -19.77
N ILE A 613 -11.30 1.46 -20.23
CA ILE A 613 -11.18 2.69 -19.44
C ILE A 613 -12.55 3.33 -19.34
N CYS A 614 -13.02 3.51 -18.11
CA CYS A 614 -14.25 4.22 -17.79
C CYS A 614 -13.90 5.62 -17.26
N ARG A 615 -14.53 6.67 -17.80
CA ARG A 615 -14.31 8.06 -17.41
C ARG A 615 -15.63 8.77 -17.11
N THR A 616 -15.67 9.58 -16.06
CA THR A 616 -16.82 10.41 -15.69
C THR A 616 -16.35 11.62 -14.88
N PRO A 617 -17.13 12.71 -14.75
CA PRO A 617 -16.78 13.78 -13.81
C PRO A 617 -16.81 13.26 -12.36
N ALA A 618 -15.97 13.81 -11.49
CA ALA A 618 -15.81 13.39 -10.11
C ALA A 618 -17.13 13.28 -9.32
N ARG A 619 -18.10 14.16 -9.56
CA ARG A 619 -19.43 14.08 -8.92
C ARG A 619 -20.17 12.76 -9.16
N ASN A 620 -19.82 12.03 -10.22
CA ASN A 620 -20.45 10.77 -10.61
C ASN A 620 -19.48 9.58 -10.42
N ALA A 621 -18.35 9.75 -9.71
CA ALA A 621 -17.31 8.74 -9.61
C ALA A 621 -17.83 7.40 -9.05
N GLN A 622 -18.84 7.43 -8.15
CA GLN A 622 -19.48 6.23 -7.62
C GLN A 622 -20.11 5.34 -8.72
N ASN A 623 -20.52 5.92 -9.84
CA ASN A 623 -21.10 5.16 -10.96
C ASN A 623 -20.04 4.38 -11.76
N LEU A 624 -18.75 4.68 -11.59
CA LEU A 624 -17.68 3.96 -12.26
C LEU A 624 -17.69 2.49 -11.84
N GLU A 625 -17.80 2.22 -10.53
CA GLU A 625 -17.82 0.84 -10.03
C GLU A 625 -19.09 0.09 -10.49
N LEU A 626 -20.25 0.76 -10.52
CA LEU A 626 -21.48 0.18 -11.06
C LEU A 626 -21.34 -0.24 -12.53
N VAL A 627 -20.62 0.55 -13.33
CA VAL A 627 -20.33 0.22 -14.73
C VAL A 627 -19.35 -0.94 -14.84
N LYS A 628 -18.32 -0.97 -14.01
CA LYS A 628 -17.37 -2.07 -13.94
C LYS A 628 -18.07 -3.38 -13.59
N SER A 629 -18.90 -3.39 -12.55
CA SER A 629 -19.70 -4.56 -12.17
C SER A 629 -20.64 -5.00 -13.30
N GLU A 630 -21.40 -4.09 -13.93
CA GLU A 630 -22.32 -4.45 -15.03
C GLU A 630 -21.58 -4.96 -16.29
N ILE A 631 -20.36 -4.47 -16.56
CA ILE A 631 -19.52 -4.99 -17.65
C ILE A 631 -18.95 -6.37 -17.30
N LEU A 632 -18.46 -6.55 -16.07
CA LEU A 632 -17.88 -7.82 -15.61
C LEU A 632 -18.95 -8.92 -15.46
N GLU A 633 -20.21 -8.60 -15.15
CA GLU A 633 -21.32 -9.56 -15.14
C GLU A 633 -21.60 -10.21 -16.51
N MET A 634 -21.16 -9.58 -17.61
CA MET A 634 -21.30 -10.12 -18.97
C MET A 634 -20.12 -10.99 -19.41
N VAL A 635 -19.04 -10.96 -18.63
CA VAL A 635 -17.91 -11.87 -18.72
C VAL A 635 -18.27 -13.11 -17.88
N ASP A 636 -17.76 -14.29 -18.26
CA ASP A 636 -18.05 -15.48 -17.46
C ASP A 636 -17.50 -15.30 -16.03
N ARG A 637 -18.14 -15.87 -14.99
CA ARG A 637 -17.66 -15.74 -13.60
C ARG A 637 -16.24 -16.27 -13.43
N ALA A 638 -15.88 -17.28 -14.21
CA ALA A 638 -14.53 -17.83 -14.25
C ALA A 638 -13.46 -16.84 -14.78
N ASP A 639 -13.87 -15.85 -15.58
CA ASP A 639 -12.98 -14.93 -16.31
C ASP A 639 -13.09 -13.47 -15.83
N SER A 640 -14.04 -13.14 -14.94
CA SER A 640 -14.41 -11.77 -14.54
C SER A 640 -13.88 -11.33 -13.17
N GLU A 641 -13.65 -12.26 -12.25
CA GLU A 641 -13.21 -11.96 -10.88
C GLU A 641 -11.72 -12.27 -10.75
N PHE A 642 -10.85 -11.29 -10.96
CA PHE A 642 -9.44 -11.42 -10.54
C PHE A 642 -9.34 -11.06 -9.07
N THR A 643 -8.69 -11.91 -8.29
CA THR A 643 -8.38 -11.68 -6.88
C THR A 643 -6.87 -11.79 -6.67
N SER A 644 -6.38 -11.15 -5.62
CA SER A 644 -5.01 -11.32 -5.14
C SER A 644 -5.08 -11.92 -3.75
N GLN A 645 -4.31 -12.98 -3.53
CA GLN A 645 -4.15 -13.60 -2.22
C GLN A 645 -2.67 -13.61 -1.86
N VAL A 646 -2.38 -13.27 -0.61
CA VAL A 646 -1.02 -13.26 -0.07
C VAL A 646 -0.75 -14.55 0.68
N VAL A 647 0.38 -15.18 0.37
CA VAL A 647 0.81 -16.44 0.98
C VAL A 647 2.17 -16.23 1.66
N SER A 648 2.25 -16.47 2.97
CA SER A 648 3.48 -16.27 3.73
C SER A 648 4.45 -17.43 3.54
N VAL A 649 5.46 -17.34 2.69
CA VAL A 649 6.54 -18.32 2.49
C VAL A 649 7.85 -17.76 3.05
N ASP A 650 8.57 -18.50 3.88
CA ASP A 650 9.85 -18.05 4.44
C ASP A 650 10.81 -17.56 3.33
N ARG A 651 11.28 -16.31 3.46
CA ARG A 651 12.20 -15.68 2.49
C ARG A 651 13.49 -16.46 2.28
N LEU A 652 13.94 -17.24 3.27
CA LEU A 652 15.13 -18.08 3.13
C LEU A 652 14.96 -19.15 2.05
N TYR A 653 13.70 -19.52 1.77
CA TYR A 653 13.32 -20.48 0.73
C TYR A 653 13.07 -19.83 -0.64
N HIS A 654 12.84 -18.51 -0.72
CA HIS A 654 12.55 -17.81 -1.98
C HIS A 654 13.62 -18.02 -3.04
N ARG A 655 14.90 -18.04 -2.67
CA ARG A 655 16.00 -18.29 -3.62
C ARG A 655 15.87 -19.68 -4.29
N GLN A 656 15.49 -20.71 -3.53
CA GLN A 656 15.30 -22.06 -4.05
C GLN A 656 14.09 -22.13 -4.99
N LEU A 657 13.02 -21.42 -4.65
CA LEU A 657 11.83 -21.29 -5.51
C LEU A 657 12.16 -20.53 -6.81
N LEU A 658 12.90 -19.43 -6.73
CA LEU A 658 13.33 -18.66 -7.90
C LEU A 658 14.28 -19.46 -8.81
N ALA A 659 15.08 -20.38 -8.27
CA ALA A 659 15.87 -21.30 -9.11
C ALA A 659 14.98 -22.23 -9.96
N ARG A 660 13.72 -22.46 -9.53
CA ARG A 660 12.68 -23.23 -10.24
C ARG A 660 11.67 -22.31 -10.96
N LEU A 661 12.08 -21.09 -11.32
CA LEU A 661 11.22 -20.13 -12.02
C LEU A 661 10.51 -20.72 -13.27
N PRO A 662 11.13 -21.57 -14.11
CA PRO A 662 10.44 -22.18 -15.25
C PRO A 662 9.24 -23.06 -14.86
N GLU A 663 9.31 -23.73 -13.70
CA GLU A 663 8.20 -24.55 -13.18
C GLU A 663 7.08 -23.65 -12.63
N ILE A 664 7.46 -22.55 -11.98
CA ILE A 664 6.51 -21.53 -11.51
C ILE A 664 5.81 -20.86 -12.70
N GLU A 665 6.52 -20.55 -13.78
CA GLU A 665 5.94 -20.00 -15.01
C GLU A 665 4.96 -20.99 -15.67
N GLU A 666 5.24 -22.29 -15.63
CA GLU A 666 4.33 -23.32 -16.10
C GLU A 666 3.06 -23.41 -15.24
N LEU A 667 3.20 -23.28 -13.91
CA LEU A 667 2.09 -23.22 -12.96
C LEU A 667 1.23 -21.96 -13.17
N GLU A 668 1.87 -20.79 -13.35
CA GLU A 668 1.22 -19.53 -13.71
C GLU A 668 0.40 -19.67 -15.00
N ARG A 669 0.96 -20.34 -16.02
CA ARG A 669 0.29 -20.62 -17.29
C ARG A 669 -0.87 -21.59 -17.15
N THR A 670 -0.71 -22.64 -16.34
CA THR A 670 -1.73 -23.67 -16.11
C THR A 670 -2.97 -23.11 -15.40
N TRP A 671 -2.76 -22.28 -14.39
CA TRP A 671 -3.84 -21.70 -13.58
C TRP A 671 -4.22 -20.28 -13.97
N ASN A 672 -3.62 -19.72 -15.03
CA ASN A 672 -3.80 -18.32 -15.45
C ASN A 672 -3.59 -17.33 -14.28
N CYS A 673 -2.65 -17.63 -13.40
CA CYS A 673 -2.30 -16.80 -12.23
C CYS A 673 -0.94 -16.12 -12.46
N LYS A 674 -0.56 -15.21 -11.56
CA LYS A 674 0.77 -14.60 -11.49
C LYS A 674 1.26 -14.68 -10.06
N ILE A 675 2.47 -15.19 -9.87
CA ILE A 675 3.13 -15.35 -8.58
C ILE A 675 4.22 -14.27 -8.50
N ILE A 676 4.04 -13.34 -7.58
CA ILE A 676 4.90 -12.17 -7.41
C ILE A 676 5.67 -12.32 -6.10
N PHE A 677 6.94 -12.69 -6.24
CA PHE A 677 7.88 -12.65 -5.13
C PHE A 677 8.22 -11.20 -4.73
N PRO A 678 8.36 -10.92 -3.42
CA PRO A 678 8.84 -9.64 -2.93
C PRO A 678 10.31 -9.44 -3.35
N SER A 679 10.79 -8.21 -3.30
CA SER A 679 12.20 -7.95 -3.59
C SER A 679 13.09 -8.44 -2.44
N THR A 680 14.31 -8.87 -2.76
CA THR A 680 15.29 -9.37 -1.79
C THR A 680 15.54 -8.36 -0.65
N GLU A 681 15.48 -7.06 -0.96
CA GLU A 681 15.68 -5.96 0.00
C GLU A 681 14.44 -5.65 0.86
N GLN A 682 13.24 -6.09 0.47
CA GLN A 682 12.03 -5.90 1.27
C GLN A 682 12.02 -6.76 2.54
N ALA A 683 12.81 -7.83 2.60
CA ALA A 683 12.88 -8.75 3.74
C ALA A 683 11.51 -9.36 4.12
N SER A 684 10.60 -9.48 3.16
CA SER A 684 9.25 -9.99 3.37
C SER A 684 9.16 -11.49 3.06
N ASP A 685 8.34 -12.20 3.84
CA ASP A 685 7.95 -13.59 3.59
C ASP A 685 6.68 -13.66 2.71
N GLU A 686 6.10 -12.53 2.31
CA GLU A 686 4.82 -12.50 1.62
C GLU A 686 4.97 -12.62 0.11
N VAL A 687 4.43 -13.71 -0.45
CA VAL A 687 4.33 -13.94 -1.90
C VAL A 687 2.89 -13.68 -2.34
N THR A 688 2.71 -12.80 -3.32
CA THR A 688 1.39 -12.42 -3.81
C THR A 688 1.00 -13.25 -5.02
N VAL A 689 -0.16 -13.90 -4.99
CA VAL A 689 -0.73 -14.65 -6.10
C VAL A 689 -1.96 -13.94 -6.64
N THR A 690 -1.90 -13.46 -7.87
CA THR A 690 -2.99 -12.74 -8.54
C THR A 690 -3.54 -13.54 -9.71
N GLY A 691 -4.85 -13.72 -9.80
CA GLY A 691 -5.47 -14.48 -10.88
C GLY A 691 -6.98 -14.61 -10.70
N PRO A 692 -7.66 -15.43 -11.52
CA PRO A 692 -9.09 -15.67 -11.39
C PRO A 692 -9.47 -16.27 -10.03
N GLN A 693 -10.54 -15.78 -9.41
CA GLN A 693 -10.93 -16.08 -8.02
C GLN A 693 -11.05 -17.57 -7.71
N TRP A 694 -11.55 -18.37 -8.66
CA TRP A 694 -11.73 -19.81 -8.50
C TRP A 694 -10.46 -20.63 -8.78
N LEU A 695 -9.45 -20.02 -9.41
CA LEU A 695 -8.18 -20.67 -9.76
C LEU A 695 -7.06 -20.28 -8.79
N VAL A 696 -7.10 -19.10 -8.18
CA VAL A 696 -6.09 -18.64 -7.22
C VAL A 696 -5.89 -19.65 -6.08
N PRO A 697 -6.93 -20.19 -5.40
CA PRO A 697 -6.72 -21.20 -4.37
C PRO A 697 -6.04 -22.47 -4.87
N LYS A 698 -6.32 -22.89 -6.12
CA LYS A 698 -5.70 -24.09 -6.73
C LYS A 698 -4.24 -23.84 -7.11
N CYS A 699 -3.96 -22.65 -7.64
CA CYS A 699 -2.61 -22.17 -7.90
C CYS A 699 -1.79 -22.12 -6.61
N ILE A 700 -2.37 -21.60 -5.53
CA ILE A 700 -1.74 -21.56 -4.21
C ILE A 700 -1.48 -22.96 -3.68
N ASP A 701 -2.45 -23.87 -3.77
CA ASP A 701 -2.30 -25.25 -3.34
C ASP A 701 -1.12 -25.94 -4.05
N GLU A 702 -1.07 -25.86 -5.39
CA GLU A 702 0.03 -26.47 -6.16
C GLU A 702 1.37 -25.76 -5.92
N PHE A 703 1.38 -24.43 -5.76
CA PHE A 703 2.58 -23.66 -5.43
C PHE A 703 3.11 -24.03 -4.04
N LEU A 704 2.24 -24.20 -3.06
CA LEU A 704 2.59 -24.68 -1.72
C LEU A 704 3.05 -26.14 -1.73
N GLY A 705 2.68 -26.92 -2.75
CA GLY A 705 3.26 -28.23 -3.05
C GLY A 705 4.75 -28.17 -3.41
N MET A 706 5.28 -27.01 -3.81
CA MET A 706 6.71 -26.80 -4.03
C MET A 706 7.47 -26.38 -2.77
N VAL A 707 6.75 -26.03 -1.70
CA VAL A 707 7.32 -25.51 -0.45
C VAL A 707 7.38 -26.66 0.58
N PRO A 708 8.57 -27.18 0.92
CA PRO A 708 8.72 -28.17 1.97
C PRO A 708 8.49 -27.51 3.33
N ASP A 709 7.90 -28.27 4.23
CA ASP A 709 7.73 -27.93 5.62
C ASP A 709 8.12 -29.12 6.49
N LYS A 710 8.41 -28.87 7.76
CA LYS A 710 8.83 -29.90 8.69
C LYS A 710 8.25 -29.68 10.08
N HIS A 711 7.93 -30.78 10.75
CA HIS A 711 7.49 -30.79 12.13
C HIS A 711 8.36 -31.75 12.94
N GLU A 712 8.87 -31.28 14.07
CA GLU A 712 9.74 -32.07 14.95
C GLU A 712 8.98 -32.45 16.22
N VAL A 713 8.87 -33.76 16.48
CA VAL A 713 8.30 -34.30 17.71
C VAL A 713 9.39 -35.00 18.50
N VAL A 714 9.65 -34.52 19.72
CA VAL A 714 10.66 -35.08 20.61
C VAL A 714 9.98 -35.97 21.63
N LEU A 715 10.40 -37.23 21.69
CA LEU A 715 9.87 -38.27 22.56
C LEU A 715 10.91 -38.71 23.59
N GLU A 716 10.43 -39.11 24.77
CA GLU A 716 11.26 -39.80 25.76
C GLU A 716 11.62 -41.20 25.25
N ARG A 717 12.90 -41.58 25.36
CA ARG A 717 13.36 -42.90 24.96
C ARG A 717 12.93 -43.95 25.97
N SER A 718 12.08 -44.87 25.53
CA SER A 718 11.82 -46.14 26.22
C SER A 718 12.34 -47.31 25.38
N THR A 719 12.71 -48.41 26.06
CA THR A 719 13.13 -49.64 25.37
C THR A 719 12.03 -50.22 24.49
N ALA A 720 10.76 -50.06 24.90
CA ALA A 720 9.60 -50.46 24.11
C ALA A 720 9.45 -49.60 22.83
N LEU A 721 9.62 -48.28 22.95
CA LEU A 721 9.53 -47.34 21.82
C LEU A 721 10.62 -47.61 20.77
N ILE A 722 11.88 -47.73 21.19
CA ILE A 722 12.98 -48.00 20.24
C ILE A 722 12.78 -49.32 19.52
N LYS A 723 12.40 -50.38 20.25
CA LYS A 723 12.14 -51.69 19.66
C LYS A 723 11.01 -51.64 18.62
N HIS A 724 10.01 -50.79 18.83
CA HIS A 724 8.94 -50.58 17.86
C HIS A 724 9.42 -49.76 16.65
N LEU A 725 10.14 -48.66 16.85
CA LEU A 725 10.66 -47.81 15.76
C LEU A 725 11.68 -48.54 14.87
N GLU A 726 12.46 -49.46 15.43
CA GLU A 726 13.40 -50.31 14.68
C GLU A 726 12.73 -51.56 14.08
N SER A 727 11.45 -51.80 14.37
CA SER A 727 10.77 -53.01 13.91
C SER A 727 10.60 -53.02 12.38
N PRO A 728 10.68 -54.19 11.73
CA PRO A 728 10.45 -54.30 10.30
C PRO A 728 9.02 -53.88 9.92
N GLU A 729 8.05 -54.06 10.81
CA GLU A 729 6.67 -53.60 10.63
C GLU A 729 6.60 -52.08 10.52
N PHE A 730 7.28 -51.35 11.41
CA PHE A 730 7.33 -49.89 11.38
C PHE A 730 8.00 -49.37 10.10
N VAL A 731 9.21 -49.86 9.79
CA VAL A 731 10.00 -49.35 8.66
C VAL A 731 9.41 -49.73 7.30
N GLN A 732 8.85 -50.94 7.16
CA GLN A 732 8.39 -51.45 5.85
C GLN A 732 6.88 -51.27 5.63
N THR A 733 6.10 -51.05 6.69
CA THR A 733 4.63 -50.93 6.57
C THR A 733 4.13 -49.56 7.01
N ILE A 734 4.49 -49.10 8.20
CA ILE A 734 3.96 -47.84 8.75
C ILE A 734 4.54 -46.63 8.02
N VAL A 735 5.87 -46.52 7.88
CA VAL A 735 6.50 -45.38 7.18
C VAL A 735 6.06 -45.25 5.72
N PRO A 736 5.98 -46.33 4.90
CA PRO A 736 5.46 -46.24 3.54
C PRO A 736 3.96 -45.91 3.48
N LYS A 737 3.16 -46.34 4.47
CA LYS A 737 1.74 -45.93 4.56
C LYS A 737 1.62 -44.43 4.84
N LEU A 738 2.41 -43.89 5.78
CA LEU A 738 2.47 -42.45 6.05
C LEU A 738 2.78 -41.66 4.77
N LYS A 739 3.77 -42.12 4.00
CA LYS A 739 4.15 -41.48 2.73
C LYS A 739 3.08 -41.60 1.65
N ASN A 740 2.46 -42.77 1.47
CA ASN A 740 1.54 -43.02 0.37
C ASN A 740 0.09 -42.59 0.64
N GLN A 741 -0.35 -42.58 1.89
CA GLN A 741 -1.74 -42.26 2.25
C GLN A 741 -1.90 -40.84 2.78
N TYR A 742 -0.90 -40.32 3.50
CA TYR A 742 -0.96 -39.01 4.13
C TYR A 742 -0.01 -37.99 3.50
N GLU A 743 0.83 -38.42 2.53
CA GLU A 743 1.83 -37.57 1.87
C GLU A 743 2.84 -36.93 2.85
N VAL A 744 3.08 -37.61 3.98
CA VAL A 744 4.02 -37.20 5.02
C VAL A 744 5.13 -38.24 5.13
N GLU A 745 6.38 -37.80 5.04
CA GLU A 745 7.56 -38.64 5.24
C GLU A 745 8.04 -38.52 6.68
N LEU A 746 8.26 -39.66 7.33
CA LEU A 746 8.69 -39.75 8.72
C LEU A 746 10.10 -40.31 8.79
N THR A 747 10.99 -39.58 9.47
CA THR A 747 12.36 -40.01 9.75
C THR A 747 12.64 -39.97 11.24
N VAL A 748 13.41 -40.95 11.73
CA VAL A 748 13.75 -41.08 13.14
C VAL A 748 15.21 -40.65 13.33
N HIS A 749 15.43 -39.67 14.20
CA HIS A 749 16.75 -39.16 14.54
C HIS A 749 17.04 -39.39 16.02
N GLU A 750 18.21 -39.95 16.30
CA GLU A 750 18.75 -40.05 17.65
C GLU A 750 19.75 -38.92 17.86
N LYS A 751 19.53 -38.08 18.88
CA LYS A 751 20.52 -37.10 19.33
C LYS A 751 21.19 -37.65 20.59
N PRO A 752 22.43 -38.16 20.51
CA PRO A 752 23.12 -38.75 21.66
C PRO A 752 23.51 -37.74 22.75
N GLU A 753 23.34 -36.43 22.50
CA GLU A 753 23.80 -35.33 23.36
C GLU A 753 22.70 -34.75 24.29
N GLU A 754 21.41 -35.01 24.06
CA GLU A 754 20.32 -34.52 24.91
C GLU A 754 20.05 -35.48 26.09
N ARG A 755 20.20 -34.97 27.32
CA ARG A 755 19.87 -35.66 28.58
C ARG A 755 18.63 -35.02 29.21
N THR A 756 17.74 -35.82 29.77
CA THR A 756 16.62 -35.36 30.62
C THR A 756 17.13 -34.76 31.93
N GLU A 757 16.32 -33.95 32.62
CA GLU A 757 16.66 -33.32 33.93
C GLU A 757 17.10 -34.34 35.00
N ASP A 758 16.69 -35.60 34.86
CA ASP A 758 17.00 -36.72 35.76
C ASP A 758 18.25 -37.53 35.38
N GLY A 759 18.97 -37.17 34.31
CA GLY A 759 20.24 -37.82 33.94
C GLY A 759 20.12 -39.21 33.29
N SER A 760 18.96 -39.61 32.78
CA SER A 760 18.78 -40.81 31.93
C SER A 760 19.10 -40.54 30.44
N PRO A 761 19.52 -41.53 29.64
CA PRO A 761 20.07 -41.27 28.31
C PRO A 761 19.01 -41.16 27.18
N ALA A 762 19.22 -40.13 26.34
CA ALA A 762 18.81 -39.92 24.95
C ALA A 762 17.32 -39.70 24.65
N THR A 763 16.98 -38.57 24.06
CA THR A 763 15.68 -38.32 23.41
C THR A 763 15.62 -38.99 22.03
N VAL A 764 14.41 -39.26 21.53
CA VAL A 764 14.19 -39.67 20.13
C VAL A 764 13.42 -38.57 19.43
N THR A 765 13.92 -38.08 18.30
CA THR A 765 13.22 -37.08 17.50
C THR A 765 12.59 -37.75 16.29
N LEU A 766 11.27 -37.65 16.18
CA LEU A 766 10.50 -37.95 14.99
C LEU A 766 10.43 -36.68 14.13
N LEU A 767 11.12 -36.67 12.99
CA LEU A 767 11.10 -35.58 12.03
C LEU A 767 10.12 -35.93 10.91
N TRP A 768 9.04 -35.17 10.85
CA TRP A 768 7.99 -35.25 9.85
C TRP A 768 8.28 -34.22 8.77
N THR A 769 8.47 -34.65 7.53
CA THR A 769 8.69 -33.78 6.38
C THR A 769 7.53 -33.93 5.41
N PHE A 770 6.96 -32.81 4.99
CA PHE A 770 5.79 -32.77 4.10
C PHE A 770 5.86 -31.48 3.26
N THR A 771 4.93 -31.32 2.32
CA THR A 771 4.77 -30.08 1.55
C THR A 771 3.67 -29.25 2.17
N ARG A 772 3.78 -27.92 2.10
CA ARG A 772 2.90 -27.03 2.86
C ARG A 772 1.41 -27.11 2.48
N ASN A 773 1.09 -27.54 1.27
CA ASN A 773 -0.29 -27.87 0.88
C ASN A 773 -0.89 -29.04 1.68
N ASN A 774 -0.05 -29.96 2.17
CA ASN A 774 -0.42 -31.14 2.94
C ASN A 774 -0.34 -30.95 4.45
N THR A 775 -0.25 -29.70 4.95
CA THR A 775 -0.21 -29.42 6.39
C THR A 775 -1.38 -30.06 7.16
N GLY A 776 -2.56 -30.18 6.53
CA GLY A 776 -3.71 -30.88 7.12
C GLY A 776 -3.48 -32.39 7.33
N GLY A 777 -2.73 -33.05 6.43
CA GLY A 777 -2.42 -34.48 6.50
C GLY A 777 -1.47 -34.85 7.64
N LEU A 778 -0.67 -33.90 8.15
CA LEU A 778 0.22 -34.13 9.29
C LEU A 778 -0.54 -34.57 10.54
N ARG A 779 -1.68 -33.93 10.83
CA ARG A 779 -2.48 -34.25 12.03
C ARG A 779 -3.02 -35.68 11.96
N ASP A 780 -3.58 -36.05 10.81
CA ASP A 780 -4.13 -37.38 10.59
C ASP A 780 -3.02 -38.46 10.60
N ALA A 781 -1.83 -38.12 10.07
CA ALA A 781 -0.63 -38.96 10.11
C ALA A 781 -0.14 -39.19 11.55
N MET A 782 -0.13 -38.16 12.39
CA MET A 782 0.24 -38.27 13.81
C MET A 782 -0.79 -39.10 14.59
N GLU A 783 -2.09 -38.90 14.37
CA GLU A 783 -3.16 -39.68 15.02
C GLU A 783 -3.14 -41.16 14.60
N PHE A 784 -2.85 -41.43 13.32
CA PHE A 784 -2.61 -42.78 12.84
C PHE A 784 -1.41 -43.42 13.57
N LEU A 785 -0.29 -42.71 13.68
CA LEU A 785 0.89 -43.23 14.38
C LEU A 785 0.62 -43.46 15.88
N ASP A 786 -0.11 -42.58 16.55
CA ASP A 786 -0.53 -42.77 17.94
C ASP A 786 -1.38 -44.03 18.12
N THR A 787 -2.25 -44.32 17.15
CA THR A 787 -3.08 -45.54 17.14
C THR A 787 -2.24 -46.80 16.96
N GLU A 788 -1.22 -46.75 16.10
CA GLU A 788 -0.26 -47.85 15.93
C GLU A 788 0.59 -48.07 17.19
N PHE A 789 1.04 -47.00 17.85
CA PHE A 789 1.73 -47.09 19.14
C PHE A 789 0.86 -47.74 20.21
N ALA A 790 -0.40 -47.33 20.33
CA ALA A 790 -1.35 -47.93 21.27
C ALA A 790 -1.59 -49.42 20.98
N THR A 791 -1.70 -49.80 19.70
CA THR A 791 -1.86 -51.19 19.27
C THR A 791 -0.62 -52.04 19.60
N ALA A 792 0.57 -51.44 19.51
CA ALA A 792 1.83 -52.07 19.90
C ALA A 792 2.10 -52.07 21.42
N GLY A 793 1.20 -51.48 22.22
CA GLY A 793 1.38 -51.35 23.67
C GLY A 793 2.51 -50.39 24.07
N VAL A 794 2.84 -49.44 23.21
CA VAL A 794 3.84 -48.39 23.46
C VAL A 794 3.10 -47.10 23.79
N GLU A 795 3.34 -46.53 24.97
CA GLU A 795 2.86 -45.19 25.34
C GLU A 795 4.04 -44.21 25.28
N PRO A 796 4.23 -43.50 24.16
CA PRO A 796 5.30 -42.52 24.04
C PRO A 796 5.00 -41.27 24.87
N VAL A 797 5.98 -40.82 25.65
CA VAL A 797 5.89 -39.55 26.37
C VAL A 797 6.44 -38.45 25.45
N VAL A 798 5.56 -37.52 25.04
CA VAL A 798 5.94 -36.39 24.18
C VAL A 798 6.53 -35.28 25.03
N ILE A 799 7.80 -34.95 24.78
CA ILE A 799 8.53 -33.88 25.46
C ILE A 799 8.29 -32.54 24.75
N LYS A 800 8.30 -32.53 23.40
CA LYS A 800 8.11 -31.33 22.57
C LYS A 800 7.42 -31.69 21.26
N GLY A 801 6.65 -30.75 20.72
CA GLY A 801 6.03 -30.89 19.39
C GLY A 801 4.68 -31.60 19.36
N ALA A 802 4.04 -31.79 20.52
CA ALA A 802 2.66 -32.27 20.56
C ALA A 802 1.72 -31.26 19.88
N ILE A 803 0.92 -31.73 18.93
CA ILE A 803 -0.18 -30.93 18.38
C ILE A 803 -1.37 -31.11 19.33
N PRO A 804 -1.87 -30.05 19.99
CA PRO A 804 -2.98 -30.18 20.91
C PRO A 804 -4.20 -30.72 20.17
N ARG A 805 -4.87 -31.73 20.76
CA ARG A 805 -6.17 -32.16 20.24
C ARG A 805 -7.13 -30.99 20.37
N PRO A 806 -7.91 -30.64 19.33
CA PRO A 806 -9.04 -29.75 19.52
C PRO A 806 -9.87 -30.38 20.63
N LYS A 807 -10.09 -29.66 21.72
CA LYS A 807 -10.97 -30.12 22.79
C LYS A 807 -12.26 -30.55 22.11
N SER A 808 -12.59 -31.83 22.22
CA SER A 808 -13.93 -32.28 21.85
C SER A 808 -14.88 -31.40 22.62
N ASP A 809 -15.88 -30.86 21.93
CA ASP A 809 -16.98 -30.07 22.48
C ASP A 809 -17.82 -30.99 23.41
N THR A 810 -17.21 -31.42 24.51
CA THR A 810 -17.83 -32.18 25.57
C THR A 810 -18.61 -31.16 26.36
N PHE A 811 -19.92 -31.33 26.32
CA PHE A 811 -21.02 -30.74 27.09
C PHE A 811 -20.68 -30.09 28.46
N GLU A 812 -19.56 -30.43 29.09
CA GLU A 812 -19.02 -29.84 30.33
C GLU A 812 -18.72 -28.32 30.23
N GLU A 813 -18.30 -27.78 29.08
CA GLU A 813 -18.09 -26.32 28.92
C GLU A 813 -19.41 -25.51 28.86
N SER A 814 -20.57 -26.19 28.81
CA SER A 814 -21.90 -25.53 28.89
C SER A 814 -22.45 -25.42 30.32
N LEU A 815 -21.83 -26.07 31.31
CA LEU A 815 -22.23 -26.03 32.72
C LEU A 815 -22.00 -24.70 33.46
N PRO A 816 -21.08 -23.80 33.06
CA PRO A 816 -20.98 -22.46 33.66
C PRO A 816 -22.25 -21.62 33.45
N PHE A 817 -23.10 -21.97 32.49
CA PHE A 817 -24.37 -21.29 32.21
C PHE A 817 -25.53 -21.74 33.10
N PHE A 818 -25.35 -22.80 33.90
CA PHE A 818 -26.35 -23.28 34.87
C PHE A 818 -25.99 -22.97 36.33
N ASP A 819 -24.81 -22.42 36.58
CA ASP A 819 -24.37 -22.03 37.92
C ASP A 819 -24.94 -20.65 38.31
N SER A 820 -26.27 -20.53 38.26
CA SER A 820 -26.97 -19.37 38.83
C SER A 820 -27.14 -19.58 40.34
N LYS A 821 -26.84 -18.55 41.12
CA LYS A 821 -27.02 -18.48 42.58
C LYS A 821 -28.49 -18.57 43.06
N LEU A 822 -29.39 -19.16 42.26
CA LEU A 822 -30.82 -19.32 42.55
C LEU A 822 -31.22 -20.76 42.90
N LEU A 823 -30.36 -21.76 42.69
CA LEU A 823 -30.63 -23.14 43.09
C LEU A 823 -29.81 -23.51 44.32
N GLN A 824 -30.38 -23.24 45.50
CA GLN A 824 -29.88 -23.80 46.76
C GLN A 824 -30.13 -25.31 46.76
N HIS A 825 -29.06 -26.10 46.82
CA HIS A 825 -29.14 -27.46 47.37
C HIS A 825 -28.23 -27.58 48.59
N ALA A 826 -28.86 -28.07 49.67
CA ALA A 826 -28.32 -28.22 51.00
C ALA A 826 -27.07 -29.12 51.06
N PRO A 827 -26.15 -28.90 52.03
CA PRO A 827 -24.96 -29.73 52.15
C PRO A 827 -25.30 -31.05 52.88
N PRO A 828 -24.76 -32.18 52.38
CA PRO A 828 -24.16 -33.12 53.33
C PRO A 828 -22.92 -33.83 52.72
N PRO A 829 -22.23 -34.70 53.47
CA PRO A 829 -21.24 -34.36 54.49
C PRO A 829 -19.82 -34.79 54.08
N VAL A 830 -18.85 -34.28 54.82
CA VAL A 830 -17.44 -34.71 54.80
C VAL A 830 -17.33 -36.16 55.32
N THR A 831 -16.67 -37.06 54.57
CA THR A 831 -15.53 -37.93 55.02
C THR A 831 -15.31 -39.18 54.13
N THR A 832 -14.05 -39.32 53.69
CA THR A 832 -13.17 -40.52 53.67
C THR A 832 -13.39 -41.73 52.75
N ASP A 833 -12.27 -42.11 52.14
CA ASP A 833 -11.75 -43.45 51.80
C ASP A 833 -12.23 -44.20 50.54
N SER A 834 -11.24 -44.51 49.69
CA SER A 834 -11.17 -45.70 48.84
C SER A 834 -10.96 -46.95 49.74
N PRO A 835 -11.26 -48.23 49.34
CA PRO A 835 -10.68 -48.87 48.14
C PRO A 835 -11.44 -50.09 47.51
N THR A 836 -10.86 -50.62 46.42
CA THR A 836 -10.82 -52.05 45.97
C THR A 836 -12.04 -52.82 45.40
N ARG A 837 -11.92 -53.15 44.09
CA ARG A 837 -12.05 -54.46 43.37
C ARG A 837 -13.17 -55.50 43.67
N SER A 838 -13.78 -55.96 42.56
CA SER A 838 -14.02 -57.36 42.10
C SER A 838 -15.46 -57.93 41.98
N SER A 839 -15.79 -58.28 40.72
CA SER A 839 -16.36 -59.56 40.21
C SER A 839 -17.83 -59.99 40.44
N PHE A 840 -18.36 -60.64 39.38
CA PHE A 840 -19.62 -61.42 39.21
C PHE A 840 -20.92 -60.60 39.11
N GLY A 841 -21.88 -60.86 38.20
CA GLY A 841 -22.20 -62.00 37.34
C GLY A 841 -23.66 -62.45 37.57
N GLU A 842 -24.43 -62.68 36.48
CA GLU A 842 -25.77 -63.31 36.38
C GLU A 842 -27.01 -62.36 36.44
N GLU A 843 -27.60 -61.94 35.31
CA GLU A 843 -28.77 -62.51 34.57
C GLU A 843 -30.03 -62.70 35.45
N VAL A 844 -31.24 -62.16 35.16
CA VAL A 844 -32.19 -62.35 34.03
C VAL A 844 -33.23 -61.18 34.13
N ALA A 845 -33.65 -60.43 33.10
CA ALA A 845 -34.72 -60.79 32.14
C ALA A 845 -34.97 -59.68 31.06
N ARG A 846 -34.85 -60.09 29.78
CA ARG A 846 -35.59 -59.74 28.52
C ARG A 846 -36.33 -58.38 28.42
N GLU A 847 -36.17 -57.59 27.35
CA GLU A 847 -36.57 -57.90 25.95
C GLU A 847 -35.67 -57.29 24.83
N ARG A 848 -35.80 -57.88 23.63
CA ARG A 848 -35.03 -57.81 22.36
C ARG A 848 -35.17 -56.44 21.63
N SER A 849 -34.13 -55.80 21.09
CA SER A 849 -33.33 -56.03 19.85
C SER A 849 -34.07 -55.93 18.51
N LEU A 850 -33.74 -54.90 17.71
CA LEU A 850 -33.80 -54.87 16.24
C LEU A 850 -32.71 -53.92 15.68
N LEU A 851 -31.59 -54.52 15.26
CA LEU A 851 -30.54 -53.91 14.46
C LEU A 851 -31.02 -53.65 13.01
N ALA A 852 -30.54 -52.52 12.46
CA ALA A 852 -29.95 -52.35 11.14
C ALA A 852 -30.45 -53.19 9.94
N CYS A 853 -30.88 -52.52 8.86
CA CYS A 853 -30.22 -52.69 7.54
C CYS A 853 -30.80 -51.80 6.42
N LEU A 854 -29.86 -51.20 5.68
CA LEU A 854 -29.78 -51.11 4.20
C LEU A 854 -30.42 -49.95 3.40
N ARG A 855 -29.49 -49.30 2.67
CA ARG A 855 -29.50 -48.88 1.24
C ARG A 855 -30.02 -47.48 0.86
N LYS A 856 -29.07 -46.69 0.30
CA LYS A 856 -29.27 -45.58 -0.68
C LYS A 856 -30.08 -46.08 -1.91
N PRO A 857 -30.60 -45.25 -2.85
CA PRO A 857 -30.30 -43.83 -3.17
C PRO A 857 -31.51 -42.92 -3.55
N GLY A 858 -31.25 -41.62 -3.76
CA GLY A 858 -31.91 -40.83 -4.82
C GLY A 858 -32.95 -39.76 -4.45
N SER A 859 -32.62 -38.52 -4.82
CA SER A 859 -33.48 -37.55 -5.55
C SER A 859 -34.69 -36.89 -4.87
N MET A 860 -34.68 -35.55 -4.98
CA MET A 860 -35.82 -34.66 -5.28
C MET A 860 -36.73 -34.11 -4.15
N SER A 861 -36.50 -32.81 -3.90
CA SER A 861 -37.47 -31.71 -4.03
C SER A 861 -38.69 -31.62 -3.10
N SER A 862 -38.63 -30.57 -2.27
CA SER A 862 -39.51 -29.38 -2.35
C SER A 862 -40.92 -29.36 -1.75
N ILE A 863 -41.21 -28.17 -1.22
CA ILE A 863 -42.52 -27.47 -1.11
C ILE A 863 -43.36 -27.86 0.11
N SER A 864 -43.31 -26.99 1.12
CA SER A 864 -44.37 -26.01 1.46
C SER A 864 -45.58 -26.72 2.08
N SER A 865 -46.07 -26.29 3.23
CA SER A 865 -46.75 -25.01 3.30
C SER A 865 -47.54 -24.92 4.60
N PHE A 866 -47.71 -23.68 5.08
CA PHE A 866 -48.98 -23.10 5.56
C PHE A 866 -49.71 -23.81 6.72
N LEU A 867 -50.34 -23.14 7.68
CA LEU A 867 -50.66 -21.74 7.92
C LEU A 867 -51.32 -21.73 9.29
N ASP A 868 -51.13 -20.62 10.00
CA ASP A 868 -52.19 -19.93 10.73
C ASP A 868 -52.89 -20.66 11.90
N ARG A 869 -52.75 -20.11 13.11
CA ARG A 869 -53.74 -19.13 13.60
C ARG A 869 -53.45 -18.71 15.04
N ARG A 870 -53.48 -17.38 15.24
CA ARG A 870 -54.35 -16.59 16.16
C ARG A 870 -54.52 -17.12 17.61
N LYS A 871 -54.63 -16.28 18.65
CA LYS A 871 -54.70 -14.82 18.84
C LYS A 871 -54.79 -14.58 20.36
N ASN A 872 -54.50 -13.34 20.75
CA ASN A 872 -55.08 -12.57 21.88
C ASN A 872 -54.75 -13.04 23.31
N SER A 873 -53.97 -12.27 24.08
CA SER A 873 -54.18 -10.93 24.66
C SER A 873 -54.78 -10.99 26.06
N SER A 874 -54.11 -10.41 27.06
CA SER A 874 -54.53 -9.15 27.71
C SER A 874 -53.87 -8.96 29.09
N GLN A 875 -53.35 -7.74 29.32
CA GLN A 875 -53.37 -6.93 30.56
C GLN A 875 -52.64 -7.47 31.82
N SER A 876 -52.01 -6.69 32.72
CA SER A 876 -51.95 -5.23 32.97
C SER A 876 -50.91 -4.91 34.08
N ALA A 877 -50.36 -3.69 34.02
CA ALA A 877 -49.97 -2.75 35.10
C ALA A 877 -49.08 -3.17 36.30
N ALA A 878 -47.97 -2.44 36.55
CA ALA A 878 -47.93 -1.25 37.43
C ALA A 878 -46.47 -0.80 37.77
N ASN A 879 -46.30 0.52 37.92
CA ASN A 879 -45.09 1.28 38.29
C ASN A 879 -44.58 1.00 39.72
N PHE A 880 -43.29 1.27 40.01
CA PHE A 880 -42.80 2.31 40.98
C PHE A 880 -41.26 2.28 41.23
N PHE A 881 -40.64 3.45 41.03
CA PHE A 881 -39.56 4.15 41.79
C PHE A 881 -38.05 3.74 41.83
N LYS A 882 -37.26 4.74 41.40
CA LYS A 882 -35.99 5.32 41.94
C LYS A 882 -34.68 4.51 42.00
N GLY A 883 -33.71 4.99 41.20
CA GLY A 883 -32.56 5.75 41.73
C GLY A 883 -31.21 5.03 41.86
N SER A 884 -30.19 5.67 41.26
CA SER A 884 -28.75 5.68 41.59
C SER A 884 -27.75 4.98 40.64
N SER A 885 -26.93 5.84 40.02
CA SER A 885 -25.46 5.83 39.86
C SER A 885 -24.67 4.58 39.40
N ASN A 886 -23.76 4.90 38.46
CA ASN A 886 -22.47 4.27 38.15
C ASN A 886 -22.44 3.06 37.21
N VAL A 887 -21.98 3.30 35.98
CA VAL A 887 -21.27 2.30 35.16
C VAL A 887 -20.07 2.98 34.47
N SER A 888 -18.89 2.61 34.94
CA SER A 888 -17.60 2.66 34.24
C SER A 888 -17.51 1.51 33.22
N LYS A 889 -16.48 1.57 32.35
CA LYS A 889 -16.00 0.56 31.37
C LYS A 889 -16.45 0.83 29.93
N SER A 890 -15.56 1.44 29.14
CA SER A 890 -14.44 0.83 28.40
C SER A 890 -14.91 0.27 27.06
N SER A 891 -14.59 1.00 25.99
CA SER A 891 -14.71 0.52 24.62
C SER A 891 -13.31 0.55 24.02
N LEU A 892 -12.66 -0.61 24.06
CA LEU A 892 -11.51 -0.94 23.22
C LEU A 892 -12.03 -1.09 21.79
N ILE A 893 -11.65 -0.16 20.92
CA ILE A 893 -11.74 -0.30 19.47
C ILE A 893 -10.31 -0.18 18.97
N SER A 894 -9.80 -1.24 18.35
CA SER A 894 -8.44 -1.34 17.84
C SER A 894 -8.14 -0.29 16.77
N ILE A 895 -7.06 0.45 16.98
CA ILE A 895 -6.68 1.70 16.33
C ILE A 895 -5.44 1.46 15.45
N GLU A 896 -5.56 0.66 14.38
CA GLU A 896 -4.42 0.47 13.46
C GLU A 896 -4.75 0.46 11.96
N SER A 897 -6.01 0.68 11.56
CA SER A 897 -6.43 0.66 10.15
C SER A 897 -7.01 1.98 9.61
N THR A 898 -6.74 3.11 10.25
CA THR A 898 -7.34 4.42 9.88
C THR A 898 -6.51 5.30 8.95
N ARG A 899 -5.32 4.88 8.51
CA ARG A 899 -4.58 5.62 7.45
C ARG A 899 -5.06 5.30 6.01
N SER A 900 -6.01 4.36 5.86
CA SER A 900 -6.49 3.91 4.54
C SER A 900 -8.00 4.04 4.32
N PHE A 901 -8.79 4.33 5.36
CA PHE A 901 -10.25 4.44 5.28
C PHE A 901 -10.75 5.77 5.87
N ASN A 902 -10.59 6.86 5.11
CA ASN A 902 -11.46 8.03 5.23
C ASN A 902 -12.49 7.97 4.10
N ALA A 903 -13.76 8.03 4.48
CA ALA A 903 -14.91 8.16 3.57
C ALA A 903 -14.93 9.51 2.80
N ASP A 904 -13.93 10.36 3.02
CA ASP A 904 -13.74 11.67 2.37
C ASP A 904 -12.70 11.65 1.23
N ARG A 905 -12.26 10.48 0.76
CA ARG A 905 -11.26 10.34 -0.32
C ARG A 905 -11.70 11.02 -1.62
N ASN A 906 -10.88 11.96 -2.13
CA ASN A 906 -11.13 12.65 -3.39
C ASN A 906 -11.01 11.68 -4.60
N PRO A 907 -12.10 11.38 -5.34
CA PRO A 907 -12.15 10.27 -6.31
C PRO A 907 -11.24 10.40 -7.54
N TRP A 908 -10.68 11.58 -7.81
CA TRP A 908 -9.75 11.80 -8.93
C TRP A 908 -8.28 11.74 -8.52
N ASN A 909 -7.97 11.83 -7.21
CA ASN A 909 -6.62 11.60 -6.68
C ASN A 909 -6.23 10.12 -6.73
N ASP A 910 -7.20 9.24 -6.96
CA ASP A 910 -6.99 7.82 -7.28
C ASP A 910 -6.80 7.66 -8.79
N SER A 911 -5.72 8.25 -9.30
CA SER A 911 -5.44 8.34 -10.72
C SER A 911 -4.87 7.02 -11.23
N GLY A 912 -5.71 6.07 -11.66
CA GLY A 912 -5.45 5.09 -12.74
C GLY A 912 -4.18 4.20 -12.69
N VAL A 913 -3.39 4.24 -11.62
CA VAL A 913 -2.45 3.19 -11.27
C VAL A 913 -3.34 2.16 -10.60
N ASN A 914 -3.62 1.04 -11.27
CA ASN A 914 -4.26 -0.09 -10.61
C ASN A 914 -3.43 -0.46 -9.38
N LEU A 915 -3.85 0.03 -8.24
CA LEU A 915 -3.46 -0.51 -6.97
C LEU A 915 -4.21 -1.85 -6.89
N PRO A 916 -3.54 -3.02 -6.85
CA PRO A 916 -4.12 -4.09 -6.06
C PRO A 916 -4.37 -3.51 -4.67
N ASP A 917 -5.58 -3.71 -4.13
CA ASP A 917 -5.88 -3.38 -2.75
C ASP A 917 -4.79 -4.04 -1.87
N GLU A 918 -3.88 -3.26 -1.29
CA GLU A 918 -2.93 -3.78 -0.31
C GLU A 918 -3.40 -3.44 1.10
N ASP A 919 -3.22 -4.45 1.95
CA ASP A 919 -3.42 -4.52 3.40
C ASP A 919 -4.87 -4.61 3.92
N HIS A 920 -5.54 -5.70 3.53
CA HIS A 920 -6.54 -6.32 4.41
C HIS A 920 -5.85 -7.27 5.38
N ASN A 921 -5.80 -6.88 6.65
CA ASN A 921 -5.53 -7.79 7.76
C ASN A 921 -6.63 -8.90 7.77
N PRO A 922 -6.33 -10.21 7.79
CA PRO A 922 -7.34 -11.26 7.56
C PRO A 922 -8.36 -11.48 8.70
N TRP A 923 -8.43 -10.61 9.71
CA TRP A 923 -9.30 -10.78 10.87
C TRP A 923 -10.46 -9.79 10.84
N SER A 924 -11.32 -9.94 9.84
CA SER A 924 -12.65 -9.35 9.92
C SER A 924 -13.62 -10.11 9.01
N SER A 925 -14.16 -11.20 9.55
CA SER A 925 -15.32 -11.89 9.00
C SER A 925 -16.51 -10.93 8.96
N GLY A 926 -17.02 -10.68 7.74
CA GLY A 926 -18.16 -9.80 7.49
C GLY A 926 -19.46 -10.38 8.03
N HIS A 927 -20.07 -9.69 8.99
CA HIS A 927 -21.48 -9.89 9.32
C HIS A 927 -22.36 -8.94 8.51
N VAL A 928 -23.19 -9.54 7.66
CA VAL A 928 -24.34 -8.93 7.00
C VAL A 928 -25.36 -8.52 8.06
N TYR A 929 -25.67 -7.23 8.17
CA TYR A 929 -26.91 -6.76 8.81
C TYR A 929 -27.71 -5.88 7.86
N GLY A 930 -28.94 -6.33 7.60
CA GLY A 930 -29.95 -5.63 6.84
C GLY A 930 -30.64 -4.51 7.61
N ASN A 931 -31.33 -3.69 6.82
CA ASN A 931 -32.17 -2.55 7.19
C ASN A 931 -32.91 -2.62 8.54
N GLY A 932 -32.79 -1.55 9.31
CA GLY A 932 -33.74 -1.11 10.33
C GLY A 932 -34.07 0.37 10.12
N MET A 933 -35.34 0.64 9.85
CA MET A 933 -35.92 1.93 9.48
C MET A 933 -36.42 2.67 10.73
N ASP A 934 -36.07 3.94 10.89
CA ASP A 934 -36.81 4.87 11.77
C ASP A 934 -37.34 6.07 10.96
N LYS A 935 -38.66 6.21 11.00
CA LYS A 935 -39.46 7.33 10.49
C LYS A 935 -39.85 8.22 11.66
N LEU A 936 -39.84 9.55 11.46
CA LEU A 936 -40.84 10.52 11.97
C LEU A 936 -40.68 11.82 11.13
N THR A 937 -41.43 12.05 10.04
CA THR A 937 -42.67 12.88 9.89
C THR A 937 -42.56 14.34 10.36
N VAL A 938 -42.87 15.37 9.54
CA VAL A 938 -44.17 16.09 9.38
C VAL A 938 -43.92 17.35 8.46
N PRO A 939 -44.85 18.02 7.73
CA PRO A 939 -46.00 17.62 6.89
C PRO A 939 -45.99 18.25 5.45
N GLN A 940 -46.86 17.76 4.55
CA GLN A 940 -47.31 18.50 3.35
C GLN A 940 -48.75 19.03 3.55
N PRO A 941 -49.14 20.16 2.93
CA PRO A 941 -50.47 20.36 2.35
C PRO A 941 -50.39 20.10 0.83
N GLY A 942 -51.34 19.51 0.12
CA GLY A 942 -52.78 19.58 0.28
C GLY A 942 -53.40 20.09 -1.03
N ASP A 943 -53.48 19.19 -2.00
CA ASP A 943 -54.47 19.02 -3.08
C ASP A 943 -54.87 20.13 -4.08
N VAL A 944 -55.32 19.65 -5.25
CA VAL A 944 -56.31 20.20 -6.22
C VAL A 944 -55.78 20.23 -7.67
N THR A 945 -56.27 19.27 -8.46
CA THR A 945 -56.53 19.44 -9.91
C THR A 945 -58.06 19.56 -10.11
N PRO A 946 -58.53 20.25 -11.17
CA PRO A 946 -59.14 19.48 -12.26
C PRO A 946 -59.10 20.09 -13.70
N ARG A 947 -58.95 19.17 -14.67
CA ARG A 947 -59.68 18.96 -15.96
C ARG A 947 -59.83 20.05 -17.07
N HIS A 948 -59.31 19.70 -18.26
CA HIS A 948 -59.91 19.57 -19.64
C HIS A 948 -60.98 20.60 -20.12
N HIS A 949 -61.04 21.15 -21.36
CA HIS A 949 -60.79 20.75 -22.77
C HIS A 949 -61.19 21.99 -23.68
N PRO A 950 -61.30 21.99 -25.04
CA PRO A 950 -60.47 21.50 -26.17
C PRO A 950 -60.39 22.49 -27.40
N ARG A 951 -59.75 22.02 -28.50
CA ARG A 951 -59.79 22.43 -29.95
C ARG A 951 -58.79 23.51 -30.46
N GLN A 952 -58.14 23.41 -31.64
CA GLN A 952 -58.18 22.44 -32.77
C GLN A 952 -56.97 22.57 -33.75
N SER A 953 -56.45 21.40 -34.24
CA SER A 953 -55.88 21.01 -35.57
C SER A 953 -54.88 21.89 -36.34
N ALA A 954 -53.84 21.39 -37.05
CA ALA A 954 -53.63 20.15 -37.85
C ALA A 954 -52.12 19.78 -37.88
N ASP A 955 -51.66 18.51 -37.77
CA ASP A 955 -51.55 17.41 -38.78
C ASP A 955 -50.51 17.69 -39.91
N SER A 956 -49.61 16.82 -40.38
CA SER A 956 -49.32 15.38 -40.24
C SER A 956 -47.89 15.08 -40.77
N GLY A 957 -47.35 13.88 -40.48
CA GLY A 957 -46.55 13.15 -41.49
C GLY A 957 -45.11 12.76 -41.12
N ARG A 958 -44.97 11.65 -40.40
CA ARG A 958 -43.77 10.78 -40.44
C ARG A 958 -43.91 9.81 -41.62
N PRO A 959 -42.82 9.21 -42.12
CA PRO A 959 -42.73 7.76 -41.94
C PRO A 959 -41.35 7.23 -41.55
N SER A 960 -41.41 5.97 -41.10
CA SER A 960 -40.38 5.10 -40.55
C SER A 960 -39.68 4.28 -41.64
N THR A 961 -38.54 3.72 -41.24
CA THR A 961 -37.74 2.67 -41.89
C THR A 961 -38.49 1.36 -42.14
N SER A 962 -38.13 0.60 -43.19
CA SER A 962 -37.95 -0.88 -43.12
C SER A 962 -37.56 -1.56 -44.46
N HIS A 963 -36.78 -2.64 -44.31
CA HIS A 963 -36.60 -3.83 -45.17
C HIS A 963 -35.60 -3.79 -46.36
N SER A 964 -34.83 -4.82 -46.73
CA SER A 964 -34.21 -6.04 -46.16
C SER A 964 -33.98 -7.05 -47.32
N THR A 965 -33.08 -8.04 -47.13
CA THR A 965 -32.91 -9.31 -47.91
C THR A 965 -32.10 -9.21 -49.21
N SER A 966 -31.27 -10.18 -49.65
CA SER A 966 -31.13 -11.62 -49.40
C SER A 966 -29.67 -12.07 -49.79
N SER A 967 -28.99 -12.94 -49.05
CA SER A 967 -28.92 -14.43 -49.19
C SER A 967 -27.93 -14.96 -50.25
N GLY A 968 -26.91 -15.72 -49.81
CA GLY A 968 -26.18 -16.69 -50.64
C GLY A 968 -24.78 -17.09 -50.15
N TYR A 969 -24.67 -18.09 -49.26
CA TYR A 969 -23.50 -19.00 -49.18
C TYR A 969 -23.56 -19.99 -50.37
N PRO A 970 -22.49 -20.70 -50.82
CA PRO A 970 -21.38 -21.25 -50.00
C PRO A 970 -19.96 -21.26 -50.63
N GLY A 971 -18.95 -21.63 -49.81
CA GLY A 971 -17.81 -22.46 -50.27
C GLY A 971 -16.46 -21.76 -50.54
N PRO A 972 -15.33 -22.52 -50.54
CA PRO A 972 -14.08 -22.14 -49.86
C PRO A 972 -12.90 -21.74 -50.78
N HIS A 973 -11.78 -21.34 -50.14
CA HIS A 973 -10.37 -21.17 -50.59
C HIS A 973 -9.91 -21.93 -51.87
N PRO A 974 -8.74 -21.63 -52.53
CA PRO A 974 -7.60 -20.78 -52.14
C PRO A 974 -6.97 -19.91 -53.27
N GLY A 975 -5.96 -19.09 -52.93
CA GLY A 975 -4.80 -18.88 -53.81
C GLY A 975 -4.50 -17.46 -54.29
N PRO A 976 -3.22 -17.13 -54.53
CA PRO A 976 -2.61 -15.83 -54.21
C PRO A 976 -2.36 -14.99 -55.48
N PHE A 977 -2.00 -13.71 -55.33
CA PHE A 977 -0.82 -13.09 -55.98
C PHE A 977 -0.81 -11.57 -55.76
N ARG A 978 0.29 -11.16 -55.11
CA ARG A 978 0.87 -9.82 -54.95
C ARG A 978 0.31 -8.88 -53.89
#